data_AF-A0A373J1B8-F1
#
_entry.id   AF-A0A373J1B8-F1
#
_cell.length_a   1.000
_cell.length_b   1.000
_cell.length_c   1.000
_cell.angle_alpha   90.00
_cell.angle_beta   90.00
_cell.angle_gamma   90.00
#
_symmetry.space_group_name_H-M   'P 1'
#
loop_
_entity.id
_entity.type
_entity.pdbx_description
1 polymer ?
#
loop_
_entity_poly.entity_id
_entity_poly.type
_entity_poly.pdbx_seq_one_letter_code
_entity_poly.pdbx_strand_id
1 'polypeptide(L)'
;MKKIWKKIASLLLSLLICLSTTYSPVLAAGDKAAPTAVTECSVTGFMTEILTLGFEDTGWMNAINNVVVNDTTYTKGTINSWGANGNLWEVGSVTGAYGSYTALKIVNPSTYPAAIKISADGYQDLNLQVTKNTSSYPYVYTATVVAPAEKTYSATAAETENGNVQLSATKEIKKGTTVTVTPAPAENYELDTIKVTGTTTGTEVALQNTDGVYTFIMPEEDVTVSASFKKMKPAEPVKIELNQLSIATDFFGTNWNLSFQNADNYATSVTDVKVNGESWENSSFKPSAGGKYYKDTDNNVLVFSAKDFSTNPEIPVLKSGDVITLTADGYQELTFKFVIDTNGNASLVADDGQGDPYELHVKLEGSFESAIIGQQNYDSVSSASVGGATSSKNSSAKVYGAITAKGTEPTDADWEELDHSSKINLNGSKCSVSIVPNTEKGTPADSDSGMSGVYMTISSDLTLNGTPKDAGAYLISVSITDTQGRTAVSNSLPFNIYTGEETLADRLTTDNLKQYGNGLYAWDIMEPWAIKNFGSNVEGEENSVRVPKDLEAWFGSHQSGTYGYLGYDLPWKQVKAGDIPQTLYIPAGCNLTMTNMEILSSVRIVVESGGKLTLSDSVVQGIIDVQNGGTFSMNYDSYNQEFTTGASLCGQLRLQDGAILENASIYSHINYLANGDLTDRSSSEAVVVANGNVTVKGQVFIAGDEAGSDLGQTALLVKDGTVNLEDNAVLVTYGGGGNVLLYAEGGSAIELDNGNITGNGKVIAIGGDVLWGNGGNAVIGNGMITTSEAFLQGATSRTSKNATPGNAISDNVKVTSASRHIENGTQIGNDVNNDPLEELYWTTGVETTPPLDKFITNAVTNTFTVADIENQTYTGEELTPSVMVQDGETVLTEGTDYFITYKNEDGTESDGKFTNTDTYTVVVTGIGNYYGTVEKTFTITPKELTFDVALDSDSASYDGTAKTPTLTVKDGKTVLTEGVDYTISCIYGDDSEAKNFADTEFINAGSYRLTVTGIGNYAGSSAEIVFTITDKKNDDNKNDDNKNDGDDDNKNDNINNGDNDNKNDNTNNGNDNKNNSNNANNSTTDKTNGTTKTTGSTTNTSTNGKTTASTGKTSTTGTSTSATTSPKTGDDTNVMIWIALLAVSCTTLTGTKLLKKKSK
;
A
#
# COMPACT_ATOMS: atom_id res chain seq x y z
N MET A 1 -24.66 10.21 57.91
CA MET A 1 -24.77 9.97 59.37
C MET A 1 -23.57 10.57 60.09
N LYS A 2 -23.75 11.15 61.30
CA LYS A 2 -22.71 11.52 62.31
C LYS A 2 -21.51 12.36 61.78
N LYS A 3 -21.23 13.58 62.25
CA LYS A 3 -21.31 14.14 63.62
C LYS A 3 -21.87 15.58 63.60
N ILE A 4 -22.88 15.94 64.41
CA ILE A 4 -22.76 16.70 65.69
C ILE A 4 -22.12 18.08 65.46
N TRP A 5 -22.79 19.25 65.46
CA TRP A 5 -24.10 19.72 66.01
C TRP A 5 -24.13 20.00 67.53
N LYS A 6 -24.67 21.16 67.92
CA LYS A 6 -24.96 21.70 69.29
C LYS A 6 -23.82 22.29 70.15
N LYS A 7 -23.61 23.60 69.99
CA LYS A 7 -23.42 24.65 71.03
C LYS A 7 -23.48 26.00 70.29
N ILE A 8 -24.23 27.03 70.67
CA ILE A 8 -25.03 27.32 71.88
C ILE A 8 -26.47 27.74 71.46
N ALA A 9 -27.44 27.51 72.34
CA ALA A 9 -28.75 28.16 72.32
C ALA A 9 -29.06 28.69 73.73
N SER A 10 -30.10 29.51 73.86
CA SER A 10 -30.55 30.23 75.08
C SER A 10 -29.81 31.53 75.41
N LEU A 11 -30.47 32.65 75.09
CA LEU A 11 -30.92 33.58 76.13
C LEU A 11 -32.17 34.35 75.66
N LEU A 12 -32.86 35.02 76.59
CA LEU A 12 -33.96 35.98 76.39
C LEU A 12 -35.30 35.44 75.84
N LEU A 13 -36.07 34.89 76.77
CA LEU A 13 -37.54 34.91 76.77
C LEU A 13 -38.01 35.70 78.02
N SER A 14 -39.24 36.22 77.99
CA SER A 14 -40.07 36.73 79.13
C SER A 14 -39.94 38.21 79.57
N LEU A 15 -41.04 38.68 80.19
CA LEU A 15 -41.57 40.06 80.42
C LEU A 15 -42.43 40.58 79.24
N LEU A 16 -43.69 41.04 79.38
CA LEU A 16 -44.71 41.09 80.46
C LEU A 16 -46.10 41.35 79.74
N ILE A 17 -47.36 41.23 80.20
CA ILE A 17 -48.12 41.13 81.48
C ILE A 17 -49.26 40.07 81.30
N CYS A 18 -49.89 39.59 82.38
CA CYS A 18 -51.03 38.65 82.36
C CYS A 18 -52.42 39.27 82.69
N LEU A 19 -53.47 38.80 81.99
CA LEU A 19 -54.88 38.55 82.41
C LEU A 19 -55.76 39.62 83.14
N SER A 20 -57.05 39.62 82.73
CA SER A 20 -58.29 39.56 83.56
C SER A 20 -59.31 40.75 83.66
N THR A 21 -60.55 40.43 83.24
CA THR A 21 -61.89 40.71 83.84
C THR A 21 -62.39 42.13 84.21
N THR A 22 -63.44 42.56 83.47
CA THR A 22 -64.74 43.17 83.92
C THR A 22 -64.81 44.14 85.12
N TYR A 23 -65.42 45.32 84.92
CA TYR A 23 -66.75 45.72 85.50
C TYR A 23 -67.13 47.18 85.09
N SER A 24 -68.44 47.47 85.03
CA SER A 24 -69.03 48.83 85.04
C SER A 24 -69.86 49.01 86.32
N PRO A 25 -70.10 50.23 86.85
CA PRO A 25 -71.18 51.12 86.40
C PRO A 25 -70.64 52.55 86.12
N VAL A 26 -71.29 53.73 86.19
CA VAL A 26 -72.59 54.24 86.73
C VAL A 26 -73.09 55.40 85.83
N LEU A 27 -74.40 55.73 85.87
CA LEU A 27 -74.99 56.89 85.18
C LEU A 27 -74.94 58.18 86.04
N ALA A 28 -74.94 59.33 85.35
CA ALA A 28 -75.42 60.60 85.88
C ALA A 28 -76.86 60.90 85.38
N ALA A 29 -77.64 61.68 86.13
CA ALA A 29 -79.01 62.03 85.76
C ALA A 29 -79.05 63.22 84.75
N GLY A 30 -79.98 63.18 83.80
CA GLY A 30 -80.12 64.19 82.75
C GLY A 30 -81.10 65.32 83.04
N ASP A 31 -81.01 66.39 82.25
CA ASP A 31 -81.82 67.61 82.37
C ASP A 31 -83.32 67.40 82.12
N LYS A 32 -84.12 68.34 82.63
CA LYS A 32 -85.59 68.33 82.50
C LYS A 32 -86.02 68.51 81.04
N ALA A 33 -87.13 67.87 80.66
CA ALA A 33 -87.71 68.06 79.34
C ALA A 33 -88.18 69.51 79.12
N ALA A 34 -87.98 70.02 77.91
CA ALA A 34 -88.53 71.30 77.48
C ALA A 34 -90.04 71.20 77.17
N PRO A 35 -90.77 72.34 77.11
CA PRO A 35 -92.19 72.36 76.71
C PRO A 35 -92.41 71.73 75.33
N THR A 36 -93.36 70.81 75.25
CA THR A 36 -93.66 70.02 74.03
C THR A 36 -94.60 70.72 73.05
N ALA A 37 -95.15 71.88 73.41
CA ALA A 37 -96.04 72.68 72.59
C ALA A 37 -95.92 74.19 72.90
N VAL A 38 -96.32 75.02 71.92
CA VAL A 38 -96.49 76.47 72.05
C VAL A 38 -98.00 76.74 72.21
N THR A 39 -98.42 77.44 73.26
CA THR A 39 -99.84 77.66 73.57
C THR A 39 -100.45 78.90 72.91
N GLU A 40 -99.66 79.95 72.73
CA GLU A 40 -100.03 81.11 71.90
C GLU A 40 -98.87 81.47 70.96
N CYS A 41 -99.20 81.79 69.70
CA CYS A 41 -98.27 82.34 68.73
C CYS A 41 -98.94 83.53 68.04
N SER A 42 -98.49 84.74 68.32
CA SER A 42 -99.07 85.96 67.75
C SER A 42 -98.00 87.01 67.47
N VAL A 43 -98.27 87.92 66.54
CA VAL A 43 -97.42 89.09 66.28
C VAL A 43 -98.22 90.36 66.57
N THR A 44 -97.65 91.26 67.37
CA THR A 44 -98.27 92.54 67.74
C THR A 44 -97.25 93.67 67.69
N GLY A 45 -97.70 94.93 67.61
CA GLY A 45 -96.83 96.10 67.47
C GLY A 45 -97.15 96.92 66.22
N PHE A 46 -96.42 98.03 66.02
CA PHE A 46 -96.65 98.95 64.90
C PHE A 46 -95.37 99.56 64.32
N MET A 47 -94.43 100.02 65.17
CA MET A 47 -93.10 100.46 64.72
C MET A 47 -92.06 99.34 64.84
N THR A 48 -92.04 98.63 65.97
CA THR A 48 -91.46 97.28 66.07
C THR A 48 -92.58 96.27 66.16
N GLU A 49 -92.60 95.28 65.27
CA GLU A 49 -93.39 94.05 65.42
C GLU A 49 -92.71 93.11 66.44
N ILE A 50 -93.51 92.44 67.26
CA ILE A 50 -93.06 91.55 68.34
C ILE A 50 -93.77 90.21 68.19
N LEU A 51 -92.99 89.15 67.95
CA LEU A 51 -93.45 87.77 68.02
C LEU A 51 -93.59 87.37 69.49
N THR A 52 -94.80 86.96 69.88
CA THR A 52 -95.13 86.50 71.22
C THR A 52 -95.37 84.99 71.17
N LEU A 53 -94.62 84.25 71.99
CA LEU A 53 -94.71 82.81 72.15
C LEU A 53 -95.08 82.47 73.60
N GLY A 54 -96.29 81.93 73.78
CA GLY A 54 -96.80 81.42 75.04
C GLY A 54 -96.43 79.96 75.27
N PHE A 55 -96.15 79.59 76.52
CA PHE A 55 -95.88 78.23 76.96
C PHE A 55 -96.54 78.00 78.33
N GLU A 56 -96.92 76.76 78.66
CA GLU A 56 -97.53 76.45 79.96
C GLU A 56 -96.51 76.54 81.12
N ASP A 57 -95.28 76.09 80.88
CA ASP A 57 -94.23 76.11 81.91
C ASP A 57 -93.59 77.50 82.04
N THR A 58 -94.19 78.30 82.92
CA THR A 58 -93.64 79.59 83.36
C THR A 58 -92.31 79.46 84.11
N GLY A 59 -91.99 78.28 84.68
CA GLY A 59 -90.70 77.99 85.31
C GLY A 59 -89.60 77.85 84.26
N TRP A 60 -89.85 77.10 83.18
CA TRP A 60 -88.99 77.03 82.00
C TRP A 60 -88.80 78.39 81.35
N MET A 61 -89.88 79.16 81.12
CA MET A 61 -89.78 80.50 80.51
C MET A 61 -88.88 81.44 81.34
N ASN A 62 -88.99 81.43 82.67
CA ASN A 62 -88.11 82.22 83.53
C ASN A 62 -86.64 81.74 83.51
N ALA A 63 -86.40 80.45 83.23
CA ALA A 63 -85.07 79.86 83.12
C ALA A 63 -84.41 80.04 81.74
N ILE A 64 -85.09 80.63 80.74
CA ILE A 64 -84.49 80.88 79.42
C ILE A 64 -83.23 81.76 79.59
N ASN A 65 -82.12 81.26 79.07
CA ASN A 65 -80.81 81.92 79.09
C ASN A 65 -80.40 82.44 77.70
N ASN A 66 -80.87 81.81 76.62
CA ASN A 66 -80.45 82.09 75.25
C ASN A 66 -81.59 81.82 74.25
N VAL A 67 -81.65 82.63 73.19
CA VAL A 67 -82.59 82.50 72.06
C VAL A 67 -81.82 82.78 70.76
N VAL A 68 -81.89 81.85 69.81
CA VAL A 68 -81.28 81.95 68.49
C VAL A 68 -82.37 81.81 67.43
N VAL A 69 -82.46 82.75 66.49
CA VAL A 69 -83.44 82.74 65.39
C VAL A 69 -82.70 82.79 64.06
N ASN A 70 -82.93 81.80 63.19
CA ASN A 70 -82.24 81.65 61.90
C ASN A 70 -80.71 81.83 62.05
N ASP A 71 -80.12 80.98 62.90
CA ASP A 71 -78.71 80.95 63.31
C ASP A 71 -78.14 82.25 63.91
N THR A 72 -78.98 83.26 64.13
CA THR A 72 -78.60 84.54 64.73
C THR A 72 -79.01 84.59 66.19
N THR A 73 -78.06 84.76 67.12
CA THR A 73 -78.35 84.95 68.55
C THR A 73 -79.05 86.29 68.80
N TYR A 74 -80.14 86.28 69.58
CA TYR A 74 -80.86 87.48 70.00
C TYR A 74 -80.47 87.83 71.45
N THR A 75 -80.38 89.13 71.75
CA THR A 75 -79.90 89.62 73.05
C THR A 75 -81.06 89.82 74.03
N LYS A 76 -80.90 89.40 75.30
CA LYS A 76 -81.92 89.58 76.34
C LYS A 76 -82.04 91.08 76.70
N GLY A 77 -83.21 91.70 76.48
CA GLY A 77 -83.42 93.13 76.73
C GLY A 77 -84.84 93.61 76.42
N THR A 78 -85.28 94.68 77.09
CA THR A 78 -86.65 95.20 77.02
C THR A 78 -87.02 95.73 75.64
N ILE A 79 -88.14 95.26 75.09
CA ILE A 79 -88.60 95.60 73.73
C ILE A 79 -89.58 96.79 73.79
N ASN A 80 -89.25 97.90 73.13
CA ASN A 80 -90.11 99.09 73.08
C ASN A 80 -90.88 99.17 71.75
N SER A 81 -92.21 99.01 71.78
CA SER A 81 -93.07 99.00 70.59
C SER A 81 -93.01 100.27 69.70
N TRP A 82 -92.44 101.37 70.20
CA TRP A 82 -92.29 102.67 69.52
C TRP A 82 -90.84 103.02 69.15
N GLY A 83 -89.85 102.19 69.51
CA GLY A 83 -88.44 102.38 69.17
C GLY A 83 -87.97 101.43 68.07
N ALA A 84 -86.84 101.74 67.45
CA ALA A 84 -86.13 100.81 66.57
C ALA A 84 -85.29 99.85 67.43
N ASN A 85 -85.85 98.68 67.76
CA ASN A 85 -85.13 97.65 68.52
C ASN A 85 -84.30 96.78 67.56
N GLY A 86 -83.11 96.36 68.00
CA GLY A 86 -82.37 95.29 67.31
C GLY A 86 -82.95 93.91 67.58
N ASN A 87 -82.18 92.86 67.29
CA ASN A 87 -82.53 91.47 67.58
C ASN A 87 -82.58 91.21 69.10
N LEU A 88 -83.71 91.55 69.74
CA LEU A 88 -83.94 91.47 71.18
C LEU A 88 -85.00 90.43 71.53
N TRP A 89 -84.89 89.87 72.73
CA TRP A 89 -85.95 89.07 73.37
C TRP A 89 -86.08 89.40 74.86
N GLU A 90 -87.26 89.20 75.41
CA GLU A 90 -87.54 89.27 76.85
C GLU A 90 -88.64 88.29 77.24
N VAL A 91 -88.72 87.91 78.52
CA VAL A 91 -89.87 87.21 79.07
C VAL A 91 -90.62 88.19 79.97
N GLY A 92 -91.93 88.34 79.77
CA GLY A 92 -92.71 89.31 80.51
C GLY A 92 -94.21 89.24 80.24
N SER A 93 -94.96 90.09 80.94
CA SER A 93 -96.42 90.11 80.84
C SER A 93 -96.90 90.70 79.51
N VAL A 94 -97.92 90.06 78.93
CA VAL A 94 -98.64 90.44 77.72
C VAL A 94 -100.14 90.39 78.02
N THR A 95 -100.93 91.35 77.54
CA THR A 95 -102.38 91.39 77.77
C THR A 95 -103.12 90.84 76.56
N GLY A 96 -103.66 89.63 76.69
CA GLY A 96 -104.51 88.97 75.70
C GLY A 96 -106.00 89.22 75.95
N ALA A 97 -106.84 88.60 75.12
CA ALA A 97 -108.31 88.81 75.14
C ALA A 97 -109.01 88.40 76.44
N TYR A 98 -108.37 87.60 77.30
CA TYR A 98 -108.93 87.06 78.54
C TYR A 98 -108.13 87.43 79.80
N GLY A 99 -107.13 88.31 79.69
CA GLY A 99 -106.30 88.75 80.82
C GLY A 99 -104.81 88.89 80.46
N SER A 100 -103.99 89.24 81.45
CA SER A 100 -102.54 89.35 81.29
C SER A 100 -101.83 88.05 81.69
N TYR A 101 -100.94 87.55 80.83
CA TYR A 101 -100.18 86.31 81.01
C TYR A 101 -98.70 86.52 80.68
N THR A 102 -97.83 85.62 81.15
CA THR A 102 -96.37 85.69 80.86
C THR A 102 -96.05 84.98 79.57
N ALA A 103 -95.27 85.62 78.69
CA ALA A 103 -94.83 85.06 77.41
C ALA A 103 -93.36 85.38 77.11
N LEU A 104 -92.76 84.59 76.22
CA LEU A 104 -91.52 84.95 75.54
C LEU A 104 -91.86 85.91 74.39
N LYS A 105 -91.36 87.15 74.47
CA LYS A 105 -91.44 88.17 73.43
C LYS A 105 -90.10 88.24 72.70
N ILE A 106 -90.15 88.24 71.38
CA ILE A 106 -88.98 88.34 70.49
C ILE A 106 -89.29 89.42 69.44
N VAL A 107 -88.34 90.27 69.08
CA VAL A 107 -88.49 91.18 67.93
C VAL A 107 -88.75 90.34 66.67
N ASN A 108 -89.78 90.69 65.89
CA ASN A 108 -90.32 89.79 64.86
C ASN A 108 -89.27 89.52 63.74
N PRO A 109 -88.92 88.25 63.45
CA PRO A 109 -87.93 87.96 62.42
C PRO A 109 -88.44 88.34 61.02
N SER A 110 -87.53 88.84 60.18
CA SER A 110 -87.85 89.31 58.83
C SER A 110 -88.12 88.21 57.79
N THR A 111 -87.78 86.95 58.12
CA THR A 111 -87.86 85.80 57.19
C THR A 111 -88.59 84.62 57.82
N TYR A 112 -89.42 83.95 57.01
CA TYR A 112 -90.22 82.79 57.39
C TYR A 112 -90.11 81.67 56.34
N PRO A 113 -90.12 80.37 56.73
CA PRO A 113 -90.18 79.88 58.11
C PRO A 113 -88.94 80.24 58.94
N ALA A 114 -89.16 80.60 60.20
CA ALA A 114 -88.11 80.96 61.14
C ALA A 114 -87.79 79.77 62.05
N ALA A 115 -86.57 79.25 62.00
CA ALA A 115 -86.08 78.30 62.98
C ALA A 115 -85.69 79.06 64.25
N ILE A 116 -86.26 78.68 65.41
CA ILE A 116 -85.96 79.30 66.70
C ILE A 116 -85.47 78.22 67.66
N LYS A 117 -84.21 78.31 68.09
CA LYS A 117 -83.65 77.50 69.17
C LYS A 117 -83.67 78.28 70.48
N ILE A 118 -84.21 77.68 71.53
CA ILE A 118 -84.34 78.25 72.87
C ILE A 118 -83.62 77.34 73.87
N SER A 119 -82.70 77.91 74.66
CA SER A 119 -81.99 77.20 75.73
C SER A 119 -82.40 77.78 77.10
N ALA A 120 -82.56 76.91 78.10
CA ALA A 120 -82.96 77.28 79.45
C ALA A 120 -82.17 76.48 80.50
N ASP A 121 -81.76 77.13 81.59
CA ASP A 121 -80.86 76.53 82.59
C ASP A 121 -81.51 75.33 83.30
N GLY A 122 -80.90 74.14 83.15
CA GLY A 122 -81.39 72.87 83.72
C GLY A 122 -82.52 72.19 82.93
N TYR A 123 -82.73 72.59 81.67
CA TYR A 123 -83.67 71.97 80.73
C TYR A 123 -82.98 71.66 79.40
N GLN A 124 -83.58 70.74 78.63
CA GLN A 124 -83.16 70.44 77.27
C GLN A 124 -83.42 71.64 76.33
N ASP A 125 -82.65 71.71 75.23
CA ASP A 125 -82.85 72.68 74.17
C ASP A 125 -84.19 72.47 73.44
N LEU A 126 -84.96 73.54 73.23
CA LEU A 126 -86.19 73.51 72.43
C LEU A 126 -85.93 74.08 71.04
N ASN A 127 -86.13 73.27 69.99
CA ASN A 127 -86.09 73.73 68.60
C ASN A 127 -87.53 73.89 68.08
N LEU A 128 -87.84 75.09 67.59
CA LEU A 128 -89.11 75.45 66.99
C LEU A 128 -88.93 75.82 65.52
N GLN A 129 -89.96 75.60 64.71
CA GLN A 129 -90.13 76.24 63.42
C GLN A 129 -91.41 77.08 63.45
N VAL A 130 -91.29 78.39 63.22
CA VAL A 130 -92.43 79.30 63.11
C VAL A 130 -92.70 79.57 61.64
N THR A 131 -93.96 79.46 61.22
CA THR A 131 -94.45 79.76 59.87
C THR A 131 -95.32 81.02 59.89
N LYS A 132 -95.37 81.74 58.77
CA LYS A 132 -96.24 82.91 58.54
C LYS A 132 -97.14 82.61 57.36
N ASN A 133 -98.43 82.43 57.61
CA ASN A 133 -99.42 82.25 56.54
C ASN A 133 -99.85 83.64 56.02
N THR A 134 -99.53 83.92 54.76
CA THR A 134 -99.81 85.19 54.09
C THR A 134 -101.15 85.25 53.36
N SER A 135 -101.95 84.16 53.37
CA SER A 135 -103.21 84.08 52.62
C SER A 135 -104.35 84.99 53.11
N SER A 136 -104.22 85.59 54.29
CA SER A 136 -105.19 86.54 54.86
C SER A 136 -104.51 87.53 55.80
N TYR A 137 -105.03 88.76 55.90
CA TYR A 137 -104.56 89.77 56.86
C TYR A 137 -105.62 90.05 57.94
N PRO A 138 -105.26 90.18 59.24
CA PRO A 138 -103.92 90.04 59.81
C PRO A 138 -103.36 88.61 59.64
N TYR A 139 -102.05 88.53 59.43
CA TYR A 139 -101.37 87.27 59.12
C TYR A 139 -101.40 86.30 60.29
N VAL A 140 -101.69 85.03 60.01
CA VAL A 140 -101.67 83.96 61.02
C VAL A 140 -100.25 83.40 61.10
N TYR A 141 -99.71 83.35 62.30
CA TYR A 141 -98.41 82.74 62.59
C TYR A 141 -98.61 81.42 63.32
N THR A 142 -97.75 80.44 63.11
CA THR A 142 -97.90 79.11 63.72
C THR A 142 -96.54 78.50 64.03
N ALA A 143 -96.30 78.14 65.28
CA ALA A 143 -95.05 77.57 65.77
C ALA A 143 -95.21 76.07 66.06
N THR A 144 -94.27 75.26 65.58
CA THR A 144 -94.22 73.80 65.80
C THR A 144 -92.86 73.38 66.36
N VAL A 145 -92.83 72.35 67.21
CA VAL A 145 -91.57 71.78 67.74
C VAL A 145 -90.96 70.83 66.70
N VAL A 146 -89.63 70.83 66.56
CA VAL A 146 -88.89 70.03 65.56
C VAL A 146 -87.80 69.18 66.22
N ALA A 147 -87.69 67.90 65.81
CA ALA A 147 -86.71 66.94 66.30
C ALA A 147 -85.42 66.88 65.43
N PRO A 148 -84.25 66.54 65.99
CA PRO A 148 -82.97 66.49 65.27
C PRO A 148 -82.78 65.23 64.39
N ALA A 149 -81.77 65.25 63.50
CA ALA A 149 -81.51 64.22 62.49
C ALA A 149 -80.05 63.68 62.51
N GLU A 150 -79.80 62.56 61.83
CA GLU A 150 -78.55 61.76 61.86
C GLU A 150 -77.57 62.02 60.69
N LYS A 151 -76.39 61.37 60.72
CA LYS A 151 -75.23 61.58 59.82
C LYS A 151 -74.79 60.28 59.09
N THR A 152 -74.16 60.40 57.91
CA THR A 152 -73.80 59.30 56.99
C THR A 152 -72.39 59.46 56.36
N TYR A 153 -71.90 58.39 55.71
CA TYR A 153 -70.54 58.17 55.18
C TYR A 153 -70.55 57.43 53.82
N SER A 154 -69.37 57.16 53.23
CA SER A 154 -69.19 56.52 51.91
C SER A 154 -68.06 55.47 51.85
N ALA A 155 -68.13 54.56 50.88
CA ALA A 155 -67.18 53.45 50.70
C ALA A 155 -66.83 53.27 49.22
N THR A 156 -65.53 53.08 48.92
CA THR A 156 -64.98 53.02 47.56
C THR A 156 -64.14 51.76 47.35
N ALA A 157 -64.25 51.10 46.20
CA ALA A 157 -63.32 50.05 45.79
C ALA A 157 -62.17 50.65 44.96
N ALA A 158 -60.94 50.22 45.23
CA ALA A 158 -59.76 50.56 44.44
C ALA A 158 -59.72 49.76 43.13
N GLU A 159 -59.00 50.27 42.13
CA GLU A 159 -58.71 49.52 40.89
C GLU A 159 -57.77 48.35 41.17
N THR A 160 -57.99 47.23 40.46
CA THR A 160 -57.26 45.97 40.66
C THR A 160 -56.95 45.29 39.33
N GLU A 161 -55.75 44.74 39.19
CA GLU A 161 -55.38 43.89 38.06
C GLU A 161 -55.83 42.44 38.28
N ASN A 162 -56.16 41.72 37.21
CA ASN A 162 -56.54 40.30 37.20
C ASN A 162 -57.79 39.94 38.07
N GLY A 163 -58.66 40.91 38.30
CA GLY A 163 -59.96 40.75 38.96
C GLY A 163 -60.63 42.10 39.24
N ASN A 164 -61.80 42.09 39.88
CA ASN A 164 -62.49 43.30 40.36
C ASN A 164 -63.14 43.08 41.73
N VAL A 165 -63.58 44.16 42.38
CA VAL A 165 -64.27 44.12 43.69
C VAL A 165 -65.56 44.94 43.63
N GLN A 166 -66.68 44.34 44.02
CA GLN A 166 -67.98 45.00 44.10
C GLN A 166 -68.39 45.25 45.56
N LEU A 167 -69.07 46.37 45.82
CA LEU A 167 -69.54 46.77 47.15
C LEU A 167 -71.07 46.88 47.17
N SER A 168 -71.72 46.37 48.21
CA SER A 168 -73.20 46.40 48.31
C SER A 168 -73.78 47.79 48.58
N ALA A 169 -72.97 48.74 49.05
CA ALA A 169 -73.31 50.14 49.25
C ALA A 169 -72.04 50.99 49.15
N THR A 170 -72.15 52.20 48.59
CA THR A 170 -70.99 53.08 48.37
C THR A 170 -71.18 54.52 48.87
N LYS A 171 -72.41 54.95 49.17
CA LYS A 171 -72.74 56.31 49.67
C LYS A 171 -73.93 56.25 50.64
N GLU A 172 -74.08 57.32 51.43
CA GLU A 172 -75.17 57.50 52.43
C GLU A 172 -75.23 56.40 53.52
N ILE A 173 -74.09 55.75 53.77
CA ILE A 173 -73.95 54.61 54.69
C ILE A 173 -73.90 55.14 56.13
N LYS A 174 -74.80 54.69 57.01
CA LYS A 174 -74.74 55.06 58.44
C LYS A 174 -73.61 54.30 59.16
N LYS A 175 -72.99 54.91 60.18
CA LYS A 175 -72.11 54.20 61.14
C LYS A 175 -72.81 52.92 61.62
N GLY A 176 -72.10 51.80 61.65
CA GLY A 176 -72.65 50.52 62.11
C GLY A 176 -73.40 49.72 61.05
N THR A 177 -73.59 50.26 59.83
CA THR A 177 -74.16 49.50 58.71
C THR A 177 -73.16 48.47 58.22
N THR A 178 -73.60 47.23 57.99
CA THR A 178 -72.78 46.20 57.33
C THR A 178 -72.70 46.48 55.82
N VAL A 179 -71.49 46.52 55.27
CA VAL A 179 -71.23 46.60 53.83
C VAL A 179 -70.65 45.25 53.39
N THR A 180 -71.22 44.67 52.33
CA THR A 180 -70.72 43.42 51.73
C THR A 180 -69.75 43.74 50.60
N VAL A 181 -68.68 42.94 50.54
CA VAL A 181 -67.57 43.05 49.60
C VAL A 181 -67.49 41.74 48.81
N THR A 182 -67.69 41.82 47.50
CA THR A 182 -67.69 40.65 46.61
C THR A 182 -66.51 40.76 45.64
N PRO A 183 -65.40 40.06 45.89
CA PRO A 183 -64.30 39.95 44.94
C PRO A 183 -64.66 38.99 43.80
N ALA A 184 -64.35 39.38 42.57
CA ALA A 184 -64.54 38.60 41.35
C ALA A 184 -63.20 38.50 40.60
N PRO A 185 -62.43 37.41 40.79
CA PRO A 185 -61.19 37.18 40.05
C PRO A 185 -61.41 37.08 38.53
N ALA A 186 -60.36 37.33 37.75
CA ALA A 186 -60.33 36.99 36.33
C ALA A 186 -60.11 35.48 36.11
N GLU A 187 -60.33 35.02 34.88
CA GLU A 187 -60.18 33.60 34.51
C GLU A 187 -58.74 33.11 34.76
N ASN A 188 -58.60 31.97 35.45
CA ASN A 188 -57.33 31.43 35.97
C ASN A 188 -56.66 32.23 37.10
N TYR A 189 -57.40 33.09 37.82
CA TYR A 189 -56.91 33.77 39.03
C TYR A 189 -57.81 33.50 40.24
N GLU A 190 -57.21 33.50 41.43
CA GLU A 190 -57.90 33.41 42.72
C GLU A 190 -57.58 34.63 43.58
N LEU A 191 -58.43 34.93 44.56
CA LEU A 191 -58.18 36.01 45.51
C LEU A 191 -56.97 35.68 46.40
N ASP A 192 -56.01 36.60 46.48
CA ASP A 192 -54.81 36.46 47.30
C ASP A 192 -54.93 37.24 48.62
N THR A 193 -55.25 38.54 48.55
CA THR A 193 -55.52 39.37 49.72
C THR A 193 -56.68 40.32 49.48
N ILE A 194 -57.35 40.75 50.56
CA ILE A 194 -58.36 41.80 50.53
C ILE A 194 -58.34 42.58 51.86
N LYS A 195 -58.45 43.91 51.78
CA LYS A 195 -58.32 44.85 52.91
C LYS A 195 -59.34 45.99 52.81
N VAL A 196 -59.66 46.59 53.95
CA VAL A 196 -60.48 47.80 54.06
C VAL A 196 -59.76 48.79 54.96
N THR A 197 -59.66 50.05 54.55
CA THR A 197 -58.88 51.08 55.26
C THR A 197 -59.67 52.38 55.37
N GLY A 198 -59.67 53.00 56.55
CA GLY A 198 -60.23 54.34 56.78
C GLY A 198 -59.48 55.40 55.98
N THR A 199 -60.19 56.15 55.13
CA THR A 199 -59.59 57.07 54.16
C THR A 199 -58.98 58.32 54.80
N THR A 200 -59.34 58.65 56.05
CA THR A 200 -58.79 59.79 56.82
C THR A 200 -57.74 59.35 57.84
N THR A 201 -57.95 58.22 58.52
CA THR A 201 -57.04 57.73 59.58
C THR A 201 -55.94 56.80 59.08
N GLY A 202 -56.11 56.17 57.91
CA GLY A 202 -55.22 55.11 57.42
C GLY A 202 -55.31 53.81 58.21
N THR A 203 -56.28 53.65 59.11
CA THR A 203 -56.42 52.44 59.95
C THR A 203 -57.17 51.31 59.23
N GLU A 204 -56.73 50.07 59.43
CA GLU A 204 -57.33 48.89 58.81
C GLU A 204 -58.62 48.48 59.55
N VAL A 205 -59.74 48.44 58.81
CA VAL A 205 -61.08 48.14 59.32
C VAL A 205 -61.29 46.63 59.35
N ALA A 206 -61.79 46.11 60.48
CA ALA A 206 -61.97 44.68 60.69
C ALA A 206 -62.96 44.07 59.67
N LEU A 207 -62.43 43.22 58.79
CA LEU A 207 -63.16 42.49 57.76
C LEU A 207 -63.53 41.08 58.27
N GLN A 208 -64.80 40.71 58.19
CA GLN A 208 -65.30 39.37 58.49
C GLN A 208 -65.48 38.58 57.19
N ASN A 209 -65.13 37.30 57.19
CA ASN A 209 -65.32 36.38 56.07
C ASN A 209 -66.09 35.15 56.56
N THR A 210 -67.21 34.83 55.90
CA THR A 210 -67.97 33.60 56.11
C THR A 210 -68.34 33.04 54.73
N ASP A 211 -67.94 31.80 54.46
CA ASP A 211 -68.21 31.06 53.22
C ASP A 211 -67.91 31.85 51.92
N GLY A 212 -66.83 32.64 51.92
CA GLY A 212 -66.37 33.42 50.77
C GLY A 212 -67.02 34.80 50.62
N VAL A 213 -67.97 35.15 51.49
CA VAL A 213 -68.60 36.47 51.53
C VAL A 213 -67.86 37.34 52.56
N TYR A 214 -67.25 38.42 52.08
CA TYR A 214 -66.53 39.38 52.91
C TYR A 214 -67.46 40.52 53.33
N THR A 215 -67.40 40.94 54.60
CA THR A 215 -68.24 42.04 55.13
C THR A 215 -67.47 42.89 56.14
N PHE A 216 -67.70 44.20 56.15
CA PHE A 216 -67.19 45.09 57.19
C PHE A 216 -68.31 45.97 57.76
N ILE A 217 -68.08 46.52 58.95
CA ILE A 217 -69.01 47.44 59.61
C ILE A 217 -68.53 48.88 59.36
N MET A 218 -69.41 49.74 58.85
CA MET A 218 -69.06 51.11 58.48
C MET A 218 -68.59 51.94 59.70
N PRO A 219 -67.38 52.52 59.69
CA PRO A 219 -66.86 53.36 60.77
C PRO A 219 -67.42 54.80 60.71
N GLU A 220 -66.84 55.72 61.48
CA GLU A 220 -67.18 57.16 61.48
C GLU A 220 -66.33 57.99 60.50
N GLU A 221 -65.83 57.36 59.44
CA GLU A 221 -65.12 57.98 58.32
C GLU A 221 -65.43 57.24 57.01
N ASP A 222 -65.12 57.86 55.88
CA ASP A 222 -65.15 57.18 54.58
C ASP A 222 -64.07 56.08 54.50
N VAL A 223 -64.30 55.04 53.70
CA VAL A 223 -63.36 53.89 53.58
C VAL A 223 -63.01 53.52 52.14
N THR A 224 -61.83 52.96 51.96
CA THR A 224 -61.34 52.37 50.71
C THR A 224 -61.11 50.87 50.87
N VAL A 225 -61.54 50.08 49.87
CA VAL A 225 -61.39 48.61 49.81
C VAL A 225 -60.40 48.25 48.70
N SER A 226 -59.41 47.42 48.99
CA SER A 226 -58.42 46.96 48.00
C SER A 226 -58.23 45.45 48.03
N ALA A 227 -57.85 44.85 46.91
CA ALA A 227 -57.61 43.42 46.78
C ALA A 227 -56.44 43.11 45.83
N SER A 228 -55.82 41.94 46.00
CA SER A 228 -54.87 41.34 45.08
C SER A 228 -55.37 39.96 44.62
N PHE A 229 -55.09 39.62 43.36
CA PHE A 229 -55.42 38.33 42.76
C PHE A 229 -54.13 37.64 42.29
N LYS A 230 -54.00 36.34 42.56
CA LYS A 230 -52.85 35.51 42.13
C LYS A 230 -53.30 34.48 41.10
N LYS A 231 -52.41 34.10 40.18
CA LYS A 231 -52.70 33.10 39.16
C LYS A 231 -52.90 31.73 39.82
N MET A 232 -54.00 31.05 39.50
CA MET A 232 -54.29 29.70 39.98
C MET A 232 -53.24 28.71 39.46
N LYS A 233 -52.83 27.77 40.30
CA LYS A 233 -51.99 26.65 39.86
C LYS A 233 -52.87 25.58 39.20
N PRO A 234 -52.51 25.05 38.01
CA PRO A 234 -53.21 23.92 37.40
C PRO A 234 -53.31 22.72 38.34
N ALA A 235 -54.47 22.06 38.36
CA ALA A 235 -54.77 20.99 39.32
C ALA A 235 -53.89 19.74 39.13
N GLU A 236 -53.57 19.40 37.88
CA GLU A 236 -52.51 18.46 37.52
C GLU A 236 -51.79 18.97 36.25
N PRO A 237 -50.46 18.81 36.14
CA PRO A 237 -49.72 19.17 34.94
C PRO A 237 -50.01 18.20 33.79
N VAL A 238 -50.24 18.73 32.60
CA VAL A 238 -50.58 17.93 31.41
C VAL A 238 -49.39 17.08 30.99
N LYS A 239 -49.59 15.77 30.82
CA LYS A 239 -48.57 14.87 30.27
C LYS A 239 -48.63 14.88 28.74
N ILE A 240 -47.48 15.03 28.10
CA ILE A 240 -47.28 14.74 26.67
C ILE A 240 -46.62 13.36 26.55
N GLU A 241 -47.11 12.53 25.64
CA GLU A 241 -46.52 11.23 25.33
C GLU A 241 -45.53 11.33 24.15
N LEU A 242 -44.50 10.49 24.11
CA LEU A 242 -43.45 10.57 23.10
C LEU A 242 -43.95 10.42 21.65
N ASN A 243 -45.06 9.69 21.44
CA ASN A 243 -45.70 9.54 20.12
C ASN A 243 -46.42 10.81 19.63
N GLN A 244 -46.48 11.87 20.44
CA GLN A 244 -46.92 13.20 20.03
C GLN A 244 -45.77 14.05 19.49
N LEU A 245 -44.52 13.62 19.64
CA LEU A 245 -43.35 14.33 19.12
C LEU A 245 -42.96 13.76 17.76
N SER A 246 -42.45 14.64 16.90
CA SER A 246 -41.93 14.29 15.58
C SER A 246 -40.70 15.14 15.30
N ILE A 247 -39.64 14.55 14.73
CA ILE A 247 -38.42 15.28 14.37
C ILE A 247 -38.10 15.07 12.89
N ALA A 248 -37.68 16.14 12.23
CA ALA A 248 -37.27 16.13 10.83
C ALA A 248 -36.19 17.20 10.59
N THR A 249 -35.41 17.05 9.52
CA THR A 249 -34.60 18.16 8.99
C THR A 249 -35.48 19.24 8.37
N ASP A 250 -34.97 20.46 8.25
CA ASP A 250 -35.46 21.41 7.25
C ASP A 250 -34.98 21.06 5.83
N PHE A 251 -35.53 21.74 4.82
CA PHE A 251 -35.27 21.45 3.40
C PHE A 251 -33.78 21.49 3.00
N PHE A 252 -32.94 22.19 3.75
CA PHE A 252 -31.49 22.30 3.49
C PHE A 252 -30.65 21.36 4.38
N GLY A 253 -31.28 20.61 5.28
CA GLY A 253 -30.60 19.77 6.26
C GLY A 253 -29.64 20.57 7.14
N THR A 254 -30.05 21.76 7.58
CA THR A 254 -29.24 22.64 8.45
C THR A 254 -29.82 22.75 9.85
N ASN A 255 -31.13 22.53 10.03
CA ASN A 255 -31.80 22.51 11.32
C ASN A 255 -32.60 21.23 11.55
N TRP A 256 -32.66 20.78 12.81
CA TRP A 256 -33.62 19.81 13.31
C TRP A 256 -34.86 20.55 13.83
N ASN A 257 -36.03 20.20 13.29
CA ASN A 257 -37.33 20.73 13.68
C ASN A 257 -38.05 19.67 14.54
N LEU A 258 -38.21 19.95 15.84
CA LEU A 258 -38.99 19.13 16.77
C LEU A 258 -40.41 19.69 16.90
N SER A 259 -41.38 19.00 16.32
CA SER A 259 -42.78 19.43 16.20
C SER A 259 -43.72 18.63 17.11
N PHE A 260 -44.64 19.32 17.79
CA PHE A 260 -45.57 18.71 18.76
C PHE A 260 -47.00 18.59 18.20
N GLN A 261 -47.52 17.37 18.22
CA GLN A 261 -48.83 16.99 17.67
C GLN A 261 -49.89 16.89 18.78
N ASN A 262 -51.10 17.41 18.53
CA ASN A 262 -52.20 17.45 19.50
C ASN A 262 -51.82 18.16 20.83
N ALA A 263 -50.96 19.17 20.75
CA ALA A 263 -50.35 19.88 21.88
C ALA A 263 -50.12 21.36 21.52
N ASP A 264 -51.22 22.05 21.21
CA ASP A 264 -51.20 23.40 20.64
C ASP A 264 -50.49 24.40 21.58
N ASN A 265 -49.56 25.19 21.02
CA ASN A 265 -48.72 26.14 21.74
C ASN A 265 -47.73 25.52 22.76
N TYR A 266 -47.51 24.20 22.77
CA TYR A 266 -46.50 23.58 23.66
C TYR A 266 -45.12 24.22 23.51
N ALA A 267 -44.66 24.48 22.27
CA ALA A 267 -43.40 25.16 22.02
C ALA A 267 -43.32 26.55 22.68
N THR A 268 -44.44 27.29 22.74
CA THR A 268 -44.55 28.58 23.43
C THR A 268 -44.39 28.44 24.94
N SER A 269 -44.99 27.38 25.53
CA SER A 269 -44.90 27.06 26.96
C SER A 269 -43.53 26.57 27.42
N VAL A 270 -42.62 26.13 26.54
CA VAL A 270 -41.28 25.65 26.91
C VAL A 270 -40.47 26.77 27.59
N THR A 271 -40.04 26.53 28.82
CA THR A 271 -39.29 27.48 29.66
C THR A 271 -37.81 27.13 29.82
N ASP A 272 -37.44 25.85 29.71
CA ASP A 272 -36.06 25.37 29.71
C ASP A 272 -35.92 24.11 28.83
N VAL A 273 -34.76 23.95 28.21
CA VAL A 273 -34.40 22.81 27.36
C VAL A 273 -32.99 22.39 27.74
N LYS A 274 -32.85 21.15 28.20
CA LYS A 274 -31.55 20.57 28.56
C LYS A 274 -31.16 19.49 27.57
N VAL A 275 -29.87 19.40 27.28
CA VAL A 275 -29.27 18.28 26.55
C VAL A 275 -28.17 17.69 27.44
N ASN A 276 -28.26 16.40 27.73
CA ASN A 276 -27.38 15.68 28.67
C ASN A 276 -27.29 16.34 30.07
N GLY A 277 -28.33 17.07 30.47
CA GLY A 277 -28.44 17.79 31.74
C GLY A 277 -28.02 19.27 31.72
N GLU A 278 -27.33 19.73 30.68
CA GLU A 278 -26.92 21.14 30.50
C GLU A 278 -28.02 21.95 29.81
N SER A 279 -28.42 23.09 30.37
CA SER A 279 -29.44 23.98 29.79
C SER A 279 -28.91 24.73 28.56
N TRP A 280 -29.65 24.68 27.46
CA TRP A 280 -29.33 25.37 26.20
C TRP A 280 -30.00 26.76 26.14
N GLU A 281 -29.41 27.68 25.39
CA GLU A 281 -29.90 29.06 25.29
C GLU A 281 -31.10 29.18 24.34
N ASN A 282 -32.18 29.82 24.80
CA ASN A 282 -33.31 30.21 23.94
C ASN A 282 -32.91 31.40 23.04
N SER A 283 -32.57 31.12 21.80
CA SER A 283 -32.22 32.09 20.76
C SER A 283 -33.45 32.83 20.21
N SER A 284 -33.25 34.08 19.78
CA SER A 284 -34.27 34.88 19.08
C SER A 284 -34.38 34.55 17.58
N PHE A 285 -33.51 33.68 17.05
CA PHE A 285 -33.47 33.27 15.65
C PHE A 285 -32.93 31.83 15.54
N LYS A 286 -33.20 31.14 14.41
CA LYS A 286 -32.77 29.74 14.19
C LYS A 286 -31.25 29.59 14.42
N PRO A 287 -30.81 28.66 15.30
CA PRO A 287 -29.41 28.54 15.67
C PRO A 287 -28.55 28.01 14.51
N SER A 288 -27.25 28.31 14.55
CA SER A 288 -26.26 27.87 13.54
C SER A 288 -25.09 27.09 14.16
N ALA A 289 -25.25 26.65 15.40
CA ALA A 289 -24.27 25.95 16.23
C ALA A 289 -24.99 25.21 17.37
N GLY A 290 -24.24 24.39 18.12
CA GLY A 290 -24.74 23.74 19.34
C GLY A 290 -25.07 24.69 20.50
N GLY A 291 -25.62 24.13 21.58
CA GLY A 291 -25.88 24.87 22.83
C GLY A 291 -27.07 25.84 22.80
N LYS A 292 -27.82 25.91 21.70
CA LYS A 292 -28.95 26.84 21.51
C LYS A 292 -30.15 26.19 20.83
N TYR A 293 -31.35 26.67 21.16
CA TYR A 293 -32.60 26.33 20.48
C TYR A 293 -33.39 27.59 20.13
N TYR A 294 -34.28 27.50 19.15
CA TYR A 294 -35.20 28.58 18.76
C TYR A 294 -36.66 28.11 18.87
N LYS A 295 -37.53 28.96 19.42
CA LYS A 295 -38.97 28.70 19.53
C LYS A 295 -39.70 29.28 18.33
N ASP A 296 -40.10 28.41 17.40
CA ASP A 296 -41.00 28.74 16.30
C ASP A 296 -42.44 28.57 16.81
N THR A 297 -42.96 29.63 17.44
CA THR A 297 -44.29 29.63 18.09
C THR A 297 -45.42 29.49 17.09
N ASP A 298 -45.24 30.01 15.89
CA ASP A 298 -46.27 30.07 14.85
C ASP A 298 -46.53 28.70 14.22
N ASN A 299 -45.49 27.84 14.18
CA ASN A 299 -45.58 26.46 13.69
C ASN A 299 -45.62 25.40 14.82
N ASN A 300 -45.52 25.81 16.09
CA ASN A 300 -45.40 24.94 17.27
C ASN A 300 -44.18 23.98 17.22
N VAL A 301 -42.99 24.54 16.97
CA VAL A 301 -41.73 23.77 16.78
C VAL A 301 -40.60 24.32 17.65
N LEU A 302 -39.80 23.42 18.24
CA LEU A 302 -38.44 23.75 18.72
C LEU A 302 -37.42 23.46 17.62
N VAL A 303 -36.59 24.45 17.28
CA VAL A 303 -35.59 24.35 16.21
C VAL A 303 -34.19 24.31 16.82
N PHE A 304 -33.45 23.23 16.53
CA PHE A 304 -32.06 23.03 16.93
C PHE A 304 -31.16 23.03 15.69
N SER A 305 -29.88 23.39 15.82
CA SER A 305 -28.97 23.33 14.67
C SER A 305 -28.58 21.87 14.41
N ALA A 306 -28.66 21.41 13.15
CA ALA A 306 -28.23 20.09 12.73
C ALA A 306 -26.79 20.07 12.21
N LYS A 307 -26.25 21.25 11.88
CA LYS A 307 -24.86 21.48 11.46
C LYS A 307 -24.28 22.63 12.28
N ASP A 308 -22.98 22.58 12.56
CA ASP A 308 -22.27 23.70 13.18
C ASP A 308 -21.57 24.52 12.10
N PHE A 309 -21.79 25.83 12.09
CA PHE A 309 -21.19 26.77 11.15
C PHE A 309 -20.17 27.69 11.83
N SER A 310 -19.82 27.44 13.10
CA SER A 310 -18.75 28.16 13.79
C SER A 310 -17.37 27.60 13.42
N THR A 311 -16.34 28.44 13.49
CA THR A 311 -14.95 28.03 13.20
C THR A 311 -14.28 27.27 14.35
N ASN A 312 -14.90 27.24 15.54
CA ASN A 312 -14.43 26.50 16.72
C ASN A 312 -15.60 26.32 17.71
N PRO A 313 -16.38 25.23 17.63
CA PRO A 313 -17.55 25.01 18.49
C PRO A 313 -17.17 24.77 19.96
N GLU A 314 -17.74 25.56 20.88
CA GLU A 314 -17.60 25.29 22.33
C GLU A 314 -18.59 24.23 22.83
N ILE A 315 -19.79 24.16 22.24
CA ILE A 315 -20.83 23.17 22.54
C ILE A 315 -21.27 22.54 21.19
N PRO A 316 -21.28 21.20 21.05
CA PRO A 316 -21.66 20.55 19.79
C PRO A 316 -23.17 20.61 19.53
N VAL A 317 -23.54 20.48 18.26
CA VAL A 317 -24.92 20.16 17.83
C VAL A 317 -25.36 18.78 18.33
N LEU A 318 -26.68 18.54 18.31
CA LEU A 318 -27.31 17.28 18.75
C LEU A 318 -26.72 16.05 18.05
N LYS A 319 -26.52 14.98 18.81
CA LYS A 319 -25.88 13.73 18.39
C LYS A 319 -26.68 12.49 18.77
N SER A 320 -26.51 11.39 18.04
CA SER A 320 -27.11 10.11 18.43
C SER A 320 -26.69 9.72 19.85
N GLY A 321 -27.68 9.47 20.71
CA GLY A 321 -27.49 9.19 22.13
C GLY A 321 -27.73 10.37 23.07
N ASP A 322 -27.89 11.60 22.56
CA ASP A 322 -28.17 12.77 23.41
C ASP A 322 -29.54 12.68 24.08
N VAL A 323 -29.59 12.87 25.40
CA VAL A 323 -30.83 12.90 26.19
C VAL A 323 -31.33 14.33 26.29
N ILE A 324 -32.51 14.60 25.76
CA ILE A 324 -33.17 15.91 25.75
C ILE A 324 -34.28 15.94 26.80
N THR A 325 -34.26 16.94 27.68
CA THR A 325 -35.29 17.19 28.69
C THR A 325 -35.94 18.55 28.46
N LEU A 326 -37.27 18.56 28.29
CA LEU A 326 -38.08 19.75 28.09
C LEU A 326 -38.84 20.11 29.37
N THR A 327 -38.66 21.34 29.85
CA THR A 327 -39.51 21.96 30.88
C THR A 327 -40.49 22.90 30.22
N ALA A 328 -41.79 22.78 30.52
CA ALA A 328 -42.82 23.65 29.94
C ALA A 328 -43.91 24.03 30.97
N ASP A 329 -44.30 25.29 30.98
CA ASP A 329 -45.29 25.84 31.90
C ASP A 329 -46.67 25.19 31.68
N GLY A 330 -47.15 24.49 32.71
CA GLY A 330 -48.42 23.76 32.72
C GLY A 330 -48.31 22.25 32.40
N TYR A 331 -47.12 21.76 32.05
CA TYR A 331 -46.89 20.40 31.60
C TYR A 331 -45.99 19.60 32.56
N GLN A 332 -45.94 18.28 32.38
CA GLN A 332 -44.94 17.41 33.00
C GLN A 332 -43.61 17.55 32.26
N GLU A 333 -42.50 17.40 33.00
CA GLU A 333 -41.15 17.33 32.42
C GLU A 333 -41.07 16.15 31.45
N LEU A 334 -40.61 16.40 30.22
CA LEU A 334 -40.58 15.41 29.15
C LEU A 334 -39.13 15.12 28.76
N THR A 335 -38.67 13.91 29.04
CA THR A 335 -37.31 13.44 28.73
C THR A 335 -37.35 12.31 27.71
N PHE A 336 -36.50 12.39 26.69
CA PHE A 336 -36.36 11.42 25.61
C PHE A 336 -34.94 11.45 25.03
N LYS A 337 -34.55 10.38 24.35
CA LYS A 337 -33.24 10.26 23.71
C LYS A 337 -33.35 10.51 22.20
N PHE A 338 -32.51 11.38 21.67
CA PHE A 338 -32.35 11.65 20.25
C PHE A 338 -31.40 10.60 19.65
N VAL A 339 -31.82 9.93 18.57
CA VAL A 339 -31.06 8.83 17.94
C VAL A 339 -31.03 9.05 16.43
N ILE A 340 -29.84 8.93 15.83
CA ILE A 340 -29.67 8.98 14.38
C ILE A 340 -29.35 7.57 13.89
N ASP A 341 -30.13 7.05 12.94
CA ASP A 341 -29.92 5.72 12.36
C ASP A 341 -28.69 5.66 11.42
N THR A 342 -28.36 4.46 10.95
CA THR A 342 -27.24 4.20 10.02
C THR A 342 -27.39 4.86 8.64
N ASN A 343 -28.57 5.41 8.32
CA ASN A 343 -28.85 6.14 7.09
C ASN A 343 -28.88 7.68 7.31
N GLY A 344 -28.67 8.15 8.55
CA GLY A 344 -28.75 9.57 8.92
C GLY A 344 -30.15 10.07 9.29
N ASN A 345 -31.14 9.20 9.43
CA ASN A 345 -32.49 9.59 9.85
C ASN A 345 -32.54 9.81 11.36
N ALA A 346 -33.02 10.99 11.79
CA ALA A 346 -33.32 11.24 13.19
C ALA A 346 -34.60 10.53 13.66
N SER A 347 -34.57 10.06 14.89
CA SER A 347 -35.68 9.46 15.62
C SER A 347 -35.63 9.86 17.10
N LEU A 348 -36.76 9.72 17.79
CA LEU A 348 -36.89 9.99 19.22
C LEU A 348 -37.33 8.70 19.91
N VAL A 349 -36.58 8.28 20.93
CA VAL A 349 -36.86 7.07 21.71
C VAL A 349 -36.96 7.41 23.20
N ALA A 350 -37.53 6.52 24.01
CA ALA A 350 -37.47 6.68 25.45
C ALA A 350 -36.00 6.62 25.92
N ASP A 351 -35.66 7.41 26.92
CA ASP A 351 -34.35 7.26 27.58
C ASP A 351 -34.31 5.92 28.32
N ASP A 352 -33.28 5.13 28.01
CA ASP A 352 -33.01 3.79 28.53
C ASP A 352 -31.75 3.77 29.44
N GLY A 353 -31.11 4.93 29.65
CA GLY A 353 -29.85 5.07 30.38
C GLY A 353 -28.60 4.59 29.61
N GLN A 354 -28.75 4.16 28.35
CA GLN A 354 -27.66 3.93 27.41
C GLN A 354 -27.52 5.17 26.51
N GLY A 355 -26.31 5.47 26.05
CA GLY A 355 -26.06 6.54 25.07
C GLY A 355 -26.52 6.17 23.66
N ASP A 356 -25.65 6.38 22.67
CA ASP A 356 -25.89 5.95 21.29
C ASP A 356 -26.21 4.44 21.26
N PRO A 357 -27.37 4.02 20.70
CA PRO A 357 -27.67 2.60 20.53
C PRO A 357 -26.85 1.94 19.41
N TYR A 358 -26.09 2.71 18.64
CA TYR A 358 -25.17 2.22 17.63
C TYR A 358 -23.71 2.33 18.09
N GLU A 359 -22.84 1.47 17.56
CA GLU A 359 -21.39 1.56 17.75
C GLU A 359 -20.63 1.53 16.42
N LEU A 360 -19.42 2.08 16.44
CA LEU A 360 -18.52 2.16 15.29
C LEU A 360 -17.54 0.99 15.36
N HIS A 361 -17.38 0.27 14.25
CA HIS A 361 -16.30 -0.70 14.05
C HIS A 361 -15.34 -0.17 12.98
N VAL A 362 -14.06 -0.52 13.09
CA VAL A 362 -12.98 -0.10 12.17
C VAL A 362 -12.10 -1.30 11.88
N LYS A 363 -11.64 -1.45 10.63
CA LYS A 363 -10.60 -2.42 10.26
C LYS A 363 -9.57 -1.82 9.30
N LEU A 364 -8.38 -2.41 9.30
CA LEU A 364 -7.33 -2.21 8.29
C LEU A 364 -7.22 -3.47 7.44
N GLU A 365 -7.23 -3.29 6.12
CA GLU A 365 -6.96 -4.34 5.14
C GLU A 365 -5.90 -3.86 4.14
N GLY A 366 -5.13 -4.79 3.57
CA GLY A 366 -3.92 -4.51 2.81
C GLY A 366 -2.65 -4.79 3.63
N SER A 367 -1.53 -4.18 3.24
CA SER A 367 -0.20 -4.46 3.76
C SER A 367 0.69 -3.20 3.80
N PHE A 368 1.80 -3.33 4.53
CA PHE A 368 2.96 -2.46 4.47
C PHE A 368 4.15 -3.32 4.05
N GLU A 369 4.87 -2.94 3.01
CA GLU A 369 6.12 -3.61 2.65
C GLU A 369 7.17 -3.48 3.75
N SER A 370 8.14 -4.39 3.77
CA SER A 370 9.30 -4.24 4.65
C SER A 370 10.12 -3.01 4.29
N ALA A 371 10.74 -2.38 5.29
CA ALA A 371 11.62 -1.24 5.10
C ALA A 371 13.03 -1.50 5.63
N ILE A 372 14.01 -0.72 5.21
CA ILE A 372 15.41 -0.82 5.64
C ILE A 372 15.83 0.46 6.38
N ILE A 373 16.65 0.35 7.43
CA ILE A 373 17.19 1.52 8.17
C ILE A 373 17.77 2.55 7.20
N GLY A 374 17.35 3.81 7.34
CA GLY A 374 17.80 4.93 6.51
C GLY A 374 17.09 5.06 5.15
N GLN A 375 16.22 4.13 4.76
CA GLN A 375 15.45 4.19 3.51
C GLN A 375 14.70 5.52 3.41
N GLN A 376 14.99 6.27 2.35
CA GLN A 376 14.30 7.53 2.04
C GLN A 376 13.05 7.23 1.21
N ASN A 377 12.08 8.15 1.26
CA ASN A 377 10.92 8.14 0.36
C ASN A 377 10.11 6.82 0.36
N TYR A 378 9.86 6.22 1.53
CA TYR A 378 9.10 4.97 1.65
C TYR A 378 7.70 5.07 0.99
N ASP A 379 6.80 5.92 1.49
CA ASP A 379 5.67 6.41 0.70
C ASP A 379 5.96 7.87 0.33
N SER A 380 6.03 8.17 -0.96
CA SER A 380 6.30 9.53 -1.43
C SER A 380 5.62 9.82 -2.76
N VAL A 381 5.27 11.08 -2.98
CA VAL A 381 4.81 11.58 -4.28
C VAL A 381 5.77 12.67 -4.70
N SER A 382 6.66 12.38 -5.65
CA SER A 382 7.58 13.40 -6.16
C SER A 382 6.80 14.35 -7.08
N SER A 383 6.72 15.62 -6.69
CA SER A 383 5.95 16.64 -7.42
C SER A 383 6.76 17.20 -8.60
N ALA A 384 7.01 16.35 -9.60
CA ALA A 384 7.72 16.69 -10.83
C ALA A 384 6.87 17.60 -11.75
N SER A 385 6.92 18.91 -11.49
CA SER A 385 6.54 19.89 -12.49
C SER A 385 7.45 19.73 -13.71
N VAL A 386 6.85 19.57 -14.90
CA VAL A 386 7.47 19.21 -16.19
C VAL A 386 8.06 17.79 -16.33
N GLY A 387 7.31 16.77 -15.91
CA GLY A 387 7.36 15.44 -16.55
C GLY A 387 7.33 14.27 -15.57
N GLY A 388 6.20 13.55 -15.53
CA GLY A 388 6.05 12.29 -14.79
C GLY A 388 6.27 12.42 -13.28
N ALA A 389 5.20 12.63 -12.51
CA ALA A 389 5.27 12.49 -11.06
C ALA A 389 5.49 11.00 -10.71
N THR A 390 6.72 10.61 -10.35
CA THR A 390 6.98 9.29 -9.79
C THR A 390 6.59 9.27 -8.31
N SER A 391 5.85 8.24 -7.92
CA SER A 391 5.43 8.02 -6.54
C SER A 391 5.80 6.61 -6.09
N SER A 392 6.53 6.52 -4.99
CA SER A 392 6.65 5.29 -4.22
C SER A 392 5.39 5.10 -3.39
N LYS A 393 4.77 3.92 -3.49
CA LYS A 393 3.62 3.52 -2.70
C LYS A 393 3.85 2.10 -2.19
N ASN A 394 4.61 2.02 -1.11
CA ASN A 394 5.00 0.80 -0.42
C ASN A 394 3.95 0.40 0.66
N SER A 395 2.96 1.27 0.91
CA SER A 395 1.74 0.95 1.65
C SER A 395 0.54 0.67 0.73
N SER A 396 -0.05 -0.52 0.83
CA SER A 396 -1.34 -0.86 0.21
C SER A 396 -2.54 -0.73 1.16
N ALA A 397 -2.28 -0.46 2.45
CA ALA A 397 -3.28 -0.45 3.51
C ALA A 397 -4.39 0.60 3.32
N LYS A 398 -5.63 0.17 3.58
CA LYS A 398 -6.84 1.02 3.60
C LYS A 398 -7.62 0.89 4.90
N VAL A 399 -8.30 1.96 5.29
CA VAL A 399 -9.21 2.01 6.44
C VAL A 399 -10.66 1.78 6.02
N TYR A 400 -11.32 0.83 6.66
CA TYR A 400 -12.75 0.56 6.51
C TYR A 400 -13.48 0.79 7.84
N GLY A 401 -14.78 1.12 7.75
CA GLY A 401 -15.65 1.28 8.91
C GLY A 401 -17.02 0.68 8.69
N ALA A 402 -17.70 0.37 9.80
CA ALA A 402 -19.08 -0.10 9.83
C ALA A 402 -19.79 0.50 11.05
N ILE A 403 -21.11 0.72 10.96
CA ILE A 403 -21.94 1.12 12.10
C ILE A 403 -23.01 0.04 12.31
N THR A 404 -22.99 -0.59 13.48
CA THR A 404 -23.92 -1.68 13.85
C THR A 404 -24.74 -1.30 15.08
N ALA A 405 -25.76 -2.09 15.40
CA ALA A 405 -26.45 -1.98 16.68
C ALA A 405 -25.52 -2.48 17.80
N LYS A 406 -25.49 -1.79 18.94
CA LYS A 406 -24.54 -2.07 20.02
C LYS A 406 -24.64 -3.50 20.55
N GLY A 407 -23.53 -4.23 20.52
CA GLY A 407 -23.43 -5.66 20.80
C GLY A 407 -23.65 -6.56 19.59
N THR A 408 -23.51 -6.07 18.36
CA THR A 408 -23.58 -6.87 17.13
C THR A 408 -22.38 -6.65 16.22
N GLU A 409 -21.70 -7.74 15.85
CA GLU A 409 -20.53 -7.70 14.98
C GLU A 409 -20.93 -7.38 13.52
N PRO A 410 -20.13 -6.60 12.76
CA PRO A 410 -20.41 -6.31 11.35
C PRO A 410 -20.34 -7.54 10.46
N THR A 411 -21.19 -7.58 9.44
CA THR A 411 -21.06 -8.51 8.30
C THR A 411 -20.25 -7.87 7.17
N ASP A 412 -19.83 -8.68 6.19
CA ASP A 412 -19.07 -8.20 5.02
C ASP A 412 -19.80 -7.09 4.23
N ALA A 413 -21.13 -7.00 4.33
CA ALA A 413 -21.95 -5.99 3.67
C ALA A 413 -22.14 -4.69 4.48
N ASP A 414 -21.75 -4.67 5.76
CA ASP A 414 -21.83 -3.48 6.63
C ASP A 414 -20.56 -2.62 6.56
N TRP A 415 -19.46 -3.17 6.03
CA TRP A 415 -18.19 -2.46 5.84
C TRP A 415 -18.20 -1.59 4.59
N GLU A 416 -17.79 -0.34 4.75
CA GLU A 416 -17.45 0.56 3.65
C GLU A 416 -16.05 1.16 3.85
N GLU A 417 -15.38 1.51 2.75
CA GLU A 417 -14.17 2.31 2.76
C GLU A 417 -14.45 3.68 3.40
N LEU A 418 -13.59 4.14 4.30
CA LEU A 418 -13.71 5.46 4.94
C LEU A 418 -13.08 6.56 4.08
N ASP A 419 -13.65 6.73 2.88
CA ASP A 419 -13.26 7.71 1.86
C ASP A 419 -14.17 8.97 1.90
N HIS A 420 -14.05 9.84 0.89
CA HIS A 420 -14.94 11.00 0.73
C HIS A 420 -16.41 10.65 0.38
N SER A 421 -16.71 9.39 0.07
CA SER A 421 -18.02 8.87 -0.35
C SER A 421 -18.76 8.15 0.78
N SER A 422 -18.05 7.79 1.85
CA SER A 422 -18.58 7.14 3.05
C SER A 422 -19.75 7.90 3.68
N LYS A 423 -20.72 7.14 4.18
CA LYS A 423 -21.82 7.62 5.04
C LYS A 423 -21.30 7.97 6.44
N ILE A 424 -20.23 7.31 6.88
CA ILE A 424 -19.59 7.45 8.19
C ILE A 424 -18.74 8.74 8.19
N ASN A 425 -19.41 9.87 8.39
CA ASN A 425 -18.79 11.20 8.40
C ASN A 425 -17.77 11.33 9.54
N LEU A 426 -16.48 11.46 9.22
CA LEU A 426 -15.37 11.42 10.19
C LEU A 426 -15.03 12.78 10.82
N ASN A 427 -14.54 12.72 12.07
CA ASN A 427 -13.84 13.83 12.70
C ASN A 427 -12.32 13.63 12.55
N GLY A 428 -11.78 14.06 11.41
CA GLY A 428 -10.35 13.88 11.08
C GLY A 428 -9.37 14.41 12.13
N SER A 429 -9.72 15.47 12.87
CA SER A 429 -8.88 16.00 13.96
C SER A 429 -8.77 15.09 15.20
N LYS A 430 -9.61 14.06 15.27
CA LYS A 430 -9.62 13.00 16.28
C LYS A 430 -9.37 11.60 15.70
N CYS A 431 -8.91 11.54 14.46
CA CYS A 431 -8.40 10.31 13.85
C CYS A 431 -6.87 10.29 14.00
N SER A 432 -6.28 9.16 14.34
CA SER A 432 -4.83 9.03 14.53
C SER A 432 -4.33 7.64 14.19
N VAL A 433 -3.09 7.56 13.70
CA VAL A 433 -2.40 6.28 13.47
C VAL A 433 -1.46 6.03 14.64
N SER A 434 -1.40 4.77 15.08
CA SER A 434 -0.45 4.29 16.08
C SER A 434 0.53 3.32 15.40
N ILE A 435 1.82 3.49 15.67
CA ILE A 435 2.88 2.55 15.29
C ILE A 435 3.59 2.16 16.59
N VAL A 436 3.57 0.88 16.95
CA VAL A 436 4.13 0.40 18.23
C VAL A 436 5.08 -0.79 18.02
N PRO A 437 6.17 -0.92 18.79
CA PRO A 437 7.03 -2.10 18.77
C PRO A 437 6.28 -3.39 19.10
N ASN A 438 6.51 -4.43 18.30
CA ASN A 438 5.99 -5.76 18.58
C ASN A 438 6.92 -6.49 19.56
N THR A 439 6.65 -6.27 20.86
CA THR A 439 7.41 -6.87 21.97
C THR A 439 7.24 -8.39 22.06
N GLU A 440 6.14 -8.96 21.55
CA GLU A 440 5.95 -10.41 21.45
C GLU A 440 6.89 -11.04 20.40
N LYS A 441 7.17 -10.31 19.31
CA LYS A 441 8.25 -10.63 18.35
C LYS A 441 9.63 -10.13 18.80
N GLY A 442 9.80 -9.81 20.09
CA GLY A 442 11.11 -9.47 20.68
C GLY A 442 11.65 -8.07 20.37
N THR A 443 10.87 -7.18 19.76
CA THR A 443 11.30 -5.79 19.50
C THR A 443 11.24 -4.99 20.81
N PRO A 444 12.29 -4.24 21.21
CA PRO A 444 12.28 -3.47 22.45
C PRO A 444 11.13 -2.46 22.55
N ALA A 445 10.58 -2.30 23.74
CA ALA A 445 9.42 -1.43 23.99
C ALA A 445 9.74 0.09 23.84
N ASP A 446 11.02 0.44 23.80
CA ASP A 446 11.58 1.78 23.60
C ASP A 446 12.17 1.99 22.19
N SER A 447 12.06 1.00 21.29
CA SER A 447 12.42 1.16 19.88
C SER A 447 11.51 2.15 19.16
N ASP A 448 12.10 3.03 18.37
CA ASP A 448 11.42 4.06 17.59
C ASP A 448 11.63 3.79 16.09
N SER A 449 10.51 3.49 15.41
CA SER A 449 10.48 3.16 13.99
C SER A 449 11.05 4.26 13.09
N GLY A 450 11.05 5.53 13.53
CA GLY A 450 11.35 6.69 12.67
C GLY A 450 10.27 7.00 11.62
N MET A 451 9.16 6.25 11.63
CA MET A 451 8.02 6.38 10.73
C MET A 451 6.82 7.01 11.43
N SER A 452 5.90 7.58 10.66
CA SER A 452 4.66 8.19 11.13
C SER A 452 3.55 7.94 10.12
N GLY A 453 2.46 7.33 10.59
CA GLY A 453 1.33 6.99 9.73
C GLY A 453 0.49 8.21 9.35
N VAL A 454 0.13 8.30 8.08
CA VAL A 454 -0.72 9.35 7.51
C VAL A 454 -1.97 8.69 6.93
N TYR A 455 -3.11 8.94 7.56
CA TYR A 455 -4.41 8.46 7.11
C TYR A 455 -5.10 9.52 6.23
N MET A 456 -5.36 9.17 4.97
CA MET A 456 -6.04 10.00 3.98
C MET A 456 -7.56 9.81 4.07
N THR A 457 -8.26 10.66 4.84
CA THR A 457 -9.74 10.65 4.99
C THR A 457 -10.52 10.99 3.71
N ILE A 458 -9.86 10.99 2.54
CA ILE A 458 -10.43 11.30 1.22
C ILE A 458 -10.46 10.05 0.35
N SER A 459 -9.51 9.12 0.53
CA SER A 459 -9.31 7.92 -0.33
C SER A 459 -9.16 6.61 0.46
N SER A 460 -9.36 6.64 1.78
CA SER A 460 -9.11 5.55 2.73
C SER A 460 -7.65 5.11 2.89
N ASP A 461 -6.72 5.58 2.06
CA ASP A 461 -5.31 5.18 2.09
C ASP A 461 -4.65 5.48 3.44
N LEU A 462 -3.84 4.53 3.92
CA LEU A 462 -2.97 4.69 5.07
C LEU A 462 -1.51 4.49 4.64
N THR A 463 -0.72 5.57 4.63
CA THR A 463 0.69 5.58 4.20
C THR A 463 1.65 5.85 5.36
N LEU A 464 2.94 5.57 5.19
CA LEU A 464 3.99 5.79 6.18
C LEU A 464 5.02 6.81 5.71
N ASN A 465 5.04 7.97 6.36
CA ASN A 465 6.02 9.02 6.10
C ASN A 465 7.13 8.98 7.16
N GLY A 466 8.39 9.18 6.78
CA GLY A 466 9.51 9.25 7.72
C GLY A 466 10.83 8.75 7.14
N THR A 467 11.66 8.19 8.01
CA THR A 467 12.86 7.43 7.64
C THR A 467 13.00 6.28 8.64
N PRO A 468 13.02 5.01 8.21
CA PRO A 468 13.13 3.87 9.11
C PRO A 468 14.42 3.98 9.95
N LYS A 469 14.30 3.78 11.26
CA LYS A 469 15.37 4.14 12.21
C LYS A 469 15.86 2.95 13.04
N ASP A 470 15.03 2.41 13.92
CA ASP A 470 15.41 1.25 14.75
C ASP A 470 14.82 -0.03 14.13
N ALA A 471 15.65 -1.04 13.86
CA ALA A 471 15.20 -2.31 13.29
C ALA A 471 14.32 -3.11 14.28
N GLY A 472 13.34 -3.83 13.73
CA GLY A 472 12.36 -4.59 14.51
C GLY A 472 11.05 -4.82 13.77
N ALA A 473 10.16 -5.58 14.39
CA ALA A 473 8.79 -5.74 13.95
C ALA A 473 7.89 -4.73 14.69
N TYR A 474 7.03 -4.06 13.95
CA TYR A 474 6.08 -3.07 14.45
C TYR A 474 4.64 -3.48 14.11
N LEU A 475 3.70 -2.92 14.87
CA LEU A 475 2.26 -3.06 14.64
C LEU A 475 1.66 -1.68 14.37
N ILE A 476 0.94 -1.56 13.27
CA ILE A 476 0.27 -0.33 12.82
C ILE A 476 -1.24 -0.50 12.97
N SER A 477 -1.88 0.41 13.68
CA SER A 477 -3.34 0.47 13.81
C SER A 477 -3.84 1.92 13.70
N VAL A 478 -5.12 2.10 13.37
CA VAL A 478 -5.75 3.42 13.27
C VAL A 478 -6.89 3.54 14.28
N SER A 479 -6.93 4.66 14.99
CA SER A 479 -8.00 5.08 15.87
C SER A 479 -8.86 6.10 15.11
N ILE A 480 -10.13 5.77 14.88
CA ILE A 480 -11.08 6.64 14.18
C ILE A 480 -12.10 7.20 15.17
N THR A 481 -12.45 8.47 14.97
CA THR A 481 -13.58 9.12 15.65
C THR A 481 -14.53 9.69 14.60
N ASP A 482 -15.82 9.38 14.68
CA ASP A 482 -16.82 9.94 13.77
C ASP A 482 -17.39 11.30 14.26
N THR A 483 -18.25 11.92 13.47
CA THR A 483 -18.92 13.19 13.82
C THR A 483 -19.91 13.04 14.99
N GLN A 484 -20.52 11.86 15.17
CA GLN A 484 -21.33 11.53 16.36
C GLN A 484 -20.44 11.41 17.61
N GLY A 485 -19.14 11.19 17.46
CA GLY A 485 -18.19 11.01 18.54
C GLY A 485 -18.05 9.57 19.00
N ARG A 486 -18.53 8.60 18.22
CA ARG A 486 -18.18 7.19 18.38
C ARG A 486 -16.71 7.01 18.03
N THR A 487 -16.02 6.16 18.79
CA THR A 487 -14.56 5.93 18.67
C THR A 487 -14.26 4.45 18.61
N ALA A 488 -13.40 4.04 17.67
CA ALA A 488 -12.93 2.65 17.58
C ALA A 488 -11.50 2.58 17.05
N VAL A 489 -10.81 1.50 17.39
CA VAL A 489 -9.44 1.20 16.96
C VAL A 489 -9.47 -0.06 16.10
N SER A 490 -8.74 -0.05 14.99
CA SER A 490 -8.64 -1.17 14.07
C SER A 490 -7.91 -2.39 14.66
N ASN A 491 -8.00 -3.53 13.96
CA ASN A 491 -6.93 -4.53 13.98
C ASN A 491 -5.58 -3.89 13.62
N SER A 492 -4.49 -4.49 14.09
CA SER A 492 -3.14 -4.10 13.68
C SER A 492 -2.68 -4.86 12.44
N LEU A 493 -1.97 -4.19 11.55
CA LEU A 493 -1.17 -4.80 10.48
C LEU A 493 0.32 -4.79 10.87
N PRO A 494 1.12 -5.78 10.42
CA PRO A 494 2.56 -5.82 10.66
C PRO A 494 3.32 -4.84 9.75
N PHE A 495 4.48 -4.38 10.22
CA PHE A 495 5.49 -3.66 9.43
C PHE A 495 6.88 -3.98 9.97
N ASN A 496 7.79 -4.43 9.10
CA ASN A 496 9.12 -4.90 9.48
C ASN A 496 10.19 -3.88 9.05
N ILE A 497 11.05 -3.43 9.97
CA ILE A 497 12.26 -2.66 9.66
C ILE A 497 13.48 -3.56 9.81
N TYR A 498 14.24 -3.71 8.73
CA TYR A 498 15.48 -4.48 8.64
C TYR A 498 16.72 -3.59 8.70
N THR A 499 17.86 -4.14 9.09
CA THR A 499 19.12 -3.41 9.25
C THR A 499 19.79 -3.06 7.91
N GLY A 500 19.53 -3.84 6.86
CA GLY A 500 20.21 -3.74 5.55
C GLY A 500 21.49 -4.58 5.48
N GLU A 501 21.86 -5.28 6.55
CA GLU A 501 23.03 -6.17 6.61
C GLU A 501 22.63 -7.64 6.85
N GLU A 502 21.33 -7.97 6.84
CA GLU A 502 20.80 -9.33 6.87
C GLU A 502 21.44 -10.23 5.79
N THR A 503 21.69 -11.50 6.12
CA THR A 503 22.27 -12.45 5.15
C THR A 503 21.20 -13.30 4.47
N LEU A 504 21.41 -13.61 3.18
CA LEU A 504 20.53 -14.53 2.45
C LEU A 504 20.45 -15.90 3.13
N ALA A 505 21.56 -16.42 3.68
CA ALA A 505 21.60 -17.70 4.38
C ALA A 505 20.62 -17.77 5.57
N ASP A 506 20.49 -16.68 6.34
CA ASP A 506 19.56 -16.61 7.48
C ASP A 506 18.10 -16.43 7.04
N ARG A 507 17.88 -15.70 5.95
CA ARG A 507 16.53 -15.36 5.44
C ARG A 507 15.91 -16.46 4.57
N LEU A 508 16.71 -17.17 3.77
CA LEU A 508 16.27 -18.25 2.87
C LEU A 508 16.08 -19.58 3.64
N THR A 509 15.18 -19.54 4.61
CA THR A 509 14.85 -20.64 5.54
C THR A 509 13.35 -20.92 5.49
N THR A 510 12.93 -22.18 5.71
CA THR A 510 11.54 -22.64 5.53
C THR A 510 10.51 -21.84 6.31
N ASP A 511 10.89 -21.26 7.45
CA ASP A 511 10.01 -20.49 8.32
C ASP A 511 9.66 -19.10 7.72
N ASN A 512 10.39 -18.66 6.70
CA ASN A 512 10.11 -17.47 5.88
C ASN A 512 9.44 -17.82 4.53
N LEU A 513 9.21 -19.11 4.25
CA LEU A 513 8.66 -19.59 2.97
C LEU A 513 7.20 -20.03 3.13
N LYS A 514 6.39 -19.71 2.12
CA LYS A 514 4.98 -20.07 2.03
C LYS A 514 4.85 -21.42 1.34
N GLN A 515 4.30 -22.43 2.03
CA GLN A 515 4.05 -23.73 1.40
C GLN A 515 2.79 -23.68 0.54
N TYR A 516 2.89 -24.16 -0.70
CA TYR A 516 1.78 -24.33 -1.63
C TYR A 516 1.06 -25.67 -1.42
N GLY A 517 -0.16 -25.79 -1.97
CA GLY A 517 -0.99 -26.99 -1.84
C GLY A 517 -0.44 -28.25 -2.52
N ASN A 518 0.60 -28.13 -3.35
CA ASN A 518 1.37 -29.24 -3.92
C ASN A 518 2.46 -29.77 -2.96
N GLY A 519 2.73 -29.07 -1.84
CA GLY A 519 3.77 -29.39 -0.87
C GLY A 519 5.11 -28.71 -1.11
N LEU A 520 5.30 -28.03 -2.25
CA LEU A 520 6.47 -27.20 -2.54
C LEU A 520 6.33 -25.81 -1.91
N TYR A 521 7.42 -25.03 -1.93
CA TYR A 521 7.51 -23.74 -1.27
C TYR A 521 7.70 -22.59 -2.26
N ALA A 522 7.22 -21.41 -1.87
CA ALA A 522 7.57 -20.15 -2.51
C ALA A 522 8.07 -19.12 -1.51
N TRP A 523 9.04 -18.30 -1.90
CA TRP A 523 9.29 -17.04 -1.22
C TRP A 523 8.30 -16.02 -1.81
N ASP A 524 7.18 -15.83 -1.11
CA ASP A 524 5.99 -15.16 -1.65
C ASP A 524 6.21 -13.66 -1.88
N ILE A 525 6.99 -13.00 -1.02
CA ILE A 525 7.64 -11.70 -1.24
C ILE A 525 8.98 -11.77 -0.50
N MET A 526 10.08 -11.33 -1.12
CA MET A 526 11.38 -11.30 -0.47
C MET A 526 11.42 -10.22 0.63
N GLU A 527 11.70 -10.63 1.87
CA GLU A 527 11.85 -9.72 3.02
C GLU A 527 13.24 -9.90 3.68
N PRO A 528 14.07 -8.85 3.83
CA PRO A 528 13.90 -7.53 3.24
C PRO A 528 13.89 -7.56 1.71
N TRP A 529 13.29 -6.53 1.09
CA TRP A 529 13.23 -6.37 -0.36
C TRP A 529 14.61 -6.20 -1.02
N ALA A 530 15.67 -5.89 -0.25
CA ALA A 530 17.05 -5.92 -0.71
C ALA A 530 17.93 -6.72 0.27
N ILE A 531 18.65 -7.72 -0.24
CA ILE A 531 19.60 -8.55 0.51
C ILE A 531 20.98 -8.42 -0.13
N LYS A 532 21.83 -7.59 0.49
CA LYS A 532 23.19 -7.29 0.04
C LYS A 532 24.19 -8.41 0.35
N ASN A 533 24.02 -9.08 1.49
CA ASN A 533 24.98 -10.04 2.04
C ASN A 533 24.49 -11.49 1.84
N PHE A 534 25.37 -12.42 1.48
CA PHE A 534 24.97 -13.83 1.30
C PHE A 534 25.03 -14.64 2.60
N GLY A 535 26.04 -14.42 3.45
CA GLY A 535 26.32 -15.35 4.56
C GLY A 535 26.81 -16.70 4.02
N SER A 536 26.56 -17.81 4.70
CA SER A 536 26.73 -19.13 4.08
C SER A 536 25.82 -20.18 4.71
N ASN A 537 25.26 -21.06 3.87
CA ASN A 537 24.68 -22.33 4.30
C ASN A 537 25.36 -23.55 3.62
N VAL A 538 26.51 -23.32 2.96
CA VAL A 538 27.31 -24.35 2.28
C VAL A 538 28.55 -24.66 3.12
N GLU A 539 28.73 -25.93 3.50
CA GLU A 539 29.84 -26.34 4.37
C GLU A 539 31.20 -26.13 3.69
N GLY A 540 32.07 -25.32 4.32
CA GLY A 540 33.41 -25.02 3.84
C GLY A 540 33.53 -23.78 2.95
N GLU A 541 32.41 -23.22 2.46
CA GLU A 541 32.39 -22.06 1.57
C GLU A 541 31.92 -20.78 2.28
N GLU A 542 32.47 -19.62 1.92
CA GLU A 542 31.99 -18.31 2.35
C GLU A 542 31.09 -17.66 1.27
N ASN A 543 30.22 -16.73 1.67
CA ASN A 543 29.32 -15.97 0.77
C ASN A 543 28.51 -16.85 -0.20
N SER A 544 28.16 -18.06 0.24
CA SER A 544 27.67 -19.15 -0.60
C SER A 544 26.37 -19.72 -0.07
N VAL A 545 25.29 -19.56 -0.84
CA VAL A 545 23.95 -20.01 -0.45
C VAL A 545 23.43 -21.02 -1.46
N ARG A 546 23.02 -22.17 -0.94
CA ARG A 546 22.30 -23.22 -1.65
C ARG A 546 20.80 -23.06 -1.38
N VAL A 547 20.03 -22.98 -2.46
CA VAL A 547 18.58 -22.83 -2.40
C VAL A 547 17.94 -24.09 -1.78
N PRO A 548 16.94 -23.97 -0.89
CA PRO A 548 16.17 -25.11 -0.42
C PRO A 548 15.57 -25.89 -1.58
N LYS A 549 15.84 -27.20 -1.65
CA LYS A 549 15.51 -28.04 -2.81
C LYS A 549 14.04 -27.92 -3.24
N ASP A 550 13.14 -27.89 -2.27
CA ASP A 550 11.69 -27.89 -2.50
C ASP A 550 11.11 -26.46 -2.70
N LEU A 551 11.96 -25.44 -2.93
CA LEU A 551 11.56 -24.11 -3.39
C LEU A 551 11.29 -24.15 -4.91
N GLU A 552 10.06 -23.79 -5.28
CA GLU A 552 9.56 -23.77 -6.66
C GLU A 552 9.51 -22.34 -7.24
N ALA A 553 9.24 -21.34 -6.40
CA ALA A 553 9.15 -19.93 -6.81
C ALA A 553 9.80 -18.97 -5.81
N TRP A 554 10.38 -17.88 -6.31
CA TRP A 554 10.92 -16.78 -5.50
C TRP A 554 10.52 -15.46 -6.16
N PHE A 555 9.66 -14.72 -5.47
CA PHE A 555 9.14 -13.43 -5.87
C PHE A 555 9.88 -12.32 -5.12
N GLY A 556 10.53 -11.40 -5.84
CA GLY A 556 10.97 -10.13 -5.24
C GLY A 556 9.79 -9.21 -4.98
N SER A 557 8.80 -9.20 -5.89
CA SER A 557 7.46 -8.62 -5.71
C SER A 557 6.43 -9.39 -6.55
N HIS A 558 5.17 -8.93 -6.56
CA HIS A 558 4.12 -9.36 -7.50
C HIS A 558 3.76 -8.27 -8.53
N GLN A 559 4.67 -7.31 -8.75
CA GLN A 559 4.42 -6.16 -9.63
C GLN A 559 5.62 -5.91 -10.54
N SER A 560 5.39 -6.07 -11.85
CA SER A 560 6.36 -5.72 -12.90
C SER A 560 6.87 -4.28 -12.73
N GLY A 561 8.19 -4.11 -12.84
CA GLY A 561 8.88 -2.84 -12.56
C GLY A 561 9.23 -2.60 -11.08
N THR A 562 8.76 -3.41 -10.14
CA THR A 562 9.15 -3.37 -8.71
C THR A 562 9.96 -4.62 -8.39
N TYR A 563 11.25 -4.49 -8.08
CA TYR A 563 12.18 -5.62 -7.97
C TYR A 563 12.67 -5.88 -6.55
N GLY A 564 12.89 -7.16 -6.22
CA GLY A 564 13.68 -7.59 -5.07
C GLY A 564 15.17 -7.67 -5.42
N TYR A 565 16.03 -7.03 -4.64
CA TYR A 565 17.45 -6.84 -4.95
C TYR A 565 18.34 -7.87 -4.26
N LEU A 566 19.23 -8.52 -5.02
CA LEU A 566 20.19 -9.50 -4.49
C LEU A 566 21.63 -9.15 -4.84
N GLY A 567 22.48 -9.02 -3.82
CA GLY A 567 23.90 -8.69 -3.95
C GLY A 567 24.19 -7.19 -3.98
N TYR A 568 25.24 -6.79 -4.68
CA TYR A 568 25.68 -5.41 -4.89
C TYR A 568 26.45 -5.26 -6.21
N ASP A 569 26.66 -4.02 -6.66
CA ASP A 569 27.38 -3.76 -7.91
C ASP A 569 28.90 -3.98 -7.78
N LEU A 570 29.44 -4.74 -8.71
CA LEU A 570 30.86 -4.79 -9.06
C LEU A 570 31.09 -4.22 -10.46
N PRO A 571 32.18 -3.45 -10.68
CA PRO A 571 32.62 -3.08 -12.02
C PRO A 571 32.89 -4.33 -12.87
N TRP A 572 32.40 -4.35 -14.11
CA TRP A 572 32.43 -5.52 -14.99
C TRP A 572 33.83 -6.12 -15.16
N LYS A 573 34.87 -5.28 -15.15
CA LYS A 573 36.27 -5.73 -15.19
C LYS A 573 36.66 -6.71 -14.07
N GLN A 574 36.04 -6.64 -12.89
CA GLN A 574 36.27 -7.60 -11.79
C GLN A 574 35.51 -8.91 -12.05
N VAL A 575 34.25 -8.80 -12.49
CA VAL A 575 33.43 -9.96 -12.91
C VAL A 575 34.16 -10.80 -13.96
N LYS A 576 34.80 -10.14 -14.93
CA LYS A 576 35.60 -10.77 -15.99
C LYS A 576 36.94 -11.35 -15.54
N ALA A 577 37.49 -10.91 -14.42
CA ALA A 577 38.64 -11.58 -13.80
C ALA A 577 38.23 -12.87 -13.07
N GLY A 578 36.93 -13.09 -12.86
CA GLY A 578 36.39 -14.16 -12.01
C GLY A 578 36.26 -13.76 -10.53
N ASP A 579 36.52 -12.49 -10.19
CA ASP A 579 36.47 -11.94 -8.83
C ASP A 579 35.01 -11.70 -8.38
N ILE A 580 34.18 -12.75 -8.41
CA ILE A 580 32.74 -12.71 -8.10
C ILE A 580 32.54 -13.31 -6.69
N PRO A 581 32.29 -12.49 -5.65
CA PRO A 581 32.45 -12.90 -4.26
C PRO A 581 31.24 -13.64 -3.66
N GLN A 582 30.09 -13.70 -4.35
CA GLN A 582 28.87 -14.31 -3.83
C GLN A 582 28.34 -15.38 -4.78
N THR A 583 27.98 -16.56 -4.27
CA THR A 583 27.48 -17.67 -5.09
C THR A 583 26.11 -18.18 -4.62
N LEU A 584 25.17 -18.30 -5.56
CA LEU A 584 23.85 -18.90 -5.39
C LEU A 584 23.77 -20.25 -6.11
N TYR A 585 23.67 -21.36 -5.37
CA TYR A 585 23.55 -22.71 -5.94
C TYR A 585 22.08 -23.12 -6.06
N ILE A 586 21.65 -23.48 -7.27
CA ILE A 586 20.35 -24.11 -7.56
C ILE A 586 20.58 -25.63 -7.63
N PRO A 587 20.22 -26.40 -6.59
CA PRO A 587 20.72 -27.76 -6.42
C PRO A 587 19.89 -28.84 -7.15
N ALA A 588 20.46 -30.05 -7.20
CA ALA A 588 19.84 -31.23 -7.78
C ALA A 588 18.39 -31.47 -7.30
N GLY A 589 17.44 -31.40 -8.24
CA GLY A 589 16.01 -31.59 -8.02
C GLY A 589 15.26 -30.38 -7.47
N CYS A 590 15.88 -29.19 -7.48
CA CYS A 590 15.19 -27.91 -7.38
C CYS A 590 14.79 -27.43 -8.78
N ASN A 591 13.57 -26.90 -8.93
CA ASN A 591 13.07 -26.29 -10.16
C ASN A 591 12.57 -24.89 -9.81
N LEU A 592 13.48 -23.93 -9.77
CA LEU A 592 13.21 -22.59 -9.28
C LEU A 592 12.78 -21.65 -10.41
N THR A 593 11.66 -20.95 -10.22
CA THR A 593 11.32 -19.75 -11.00
C THR A 593 11.58 -18.50 -10.16
N MET A 594 12.45 -17.62 -10.63
CA MET A 594 12.66 -16.28 -10.05
C MET A 594 11.79 -15.26 -10.79
N THR A 595 11.02 -14.46 -10.05
CA THR A 595 10.10 -13.45 -10.58
C THR A 595 10.28 -12.10 -9.88
N ASN A 596 10.30 -11.01 -10.64
CA ASN A 596 10.53 -9.65 -10.13
C ASN A 596 11.77 -9.54 -9.24
N MET A 597 12.89 -10.13 -9.68
CA MET A 597 14.20 -10.04 -9.03
C MET A 597 15.18 -9.19 -9.85
N GLU A 598 16.03 -8.42 -9.18
CA GLU A 598 17.22 -7.79 -9.78
C GLU A 598 18.48 -8.30 -9.07
N ILE A 599 19.30 -9.05 -9.79
CA ILE A 599 20.44 -9.80 -9.26
C ILE A 599 21.73 -9.16 -9.77
N LEU A 600 22.45 -8.51 -8.85
CA LEU A 600 23.54 -7.59 -9.14
C LEU A 600 24.88 -8.30 -9.43
N SER A 601 25.87 -7.55 -9.92
CA SER A 601 27.09 -8.14 -10.49
C SER A 601 28.08 -8.76 -9.48
N SER A 602 27.85 -8.64 -8.17
CA SER A 602 28.53 -9.45 -7.15
C SER A 602 28.13 -10.93 -7.15
N VAL A 603 27.03 -11.30 -7.82
CA VAL A 603 26.40 -12.63 -7.71
C VAL A 603 26.74 -13.53 -8.90
N ARG A 604 27.18 -14.74 -8.57
CA ARG A 604 27.28 -15.89 -9.47
C ARG A 604 26.18 -16.88 -9.16
N ILE A 605 25.27 -17.13 -10.09
CA ILE A 605 24.31 -18.24 -9.98
C ILE A 605 24.95 -19.50 -10.58
N VAL A 606 24.84 -20.63 -9.88
CA VAL A 606 25.34 -21.95 -10.32
C VAL A 606 24.16 -22.92 -10.34
N VAL A 607 23.76 -23.34 -11.54
CA VAL A 607 22.74 -24.38 -11.72
C VAL A 607 23.44 -25.73 -11.77
N GLU A 608 23.22 -26.55 -10.74
CA GLU A 608 23.88 -27.85 -10.59
C GLU A 608 23.19 -28.96 -11.40
N SER A 609 23.82 -30.13 -11.46
CA SER A 609 23.28 -31.32 -12.13
C SER A 609 21.89 -31.70 -11.61
N GLY A 610 20.90 -31.71 -12.50
CA GLY A 610 19.50 -31.97 -12.16
C GLY A 610 18.77 -30.83 -11.46
N GLY A 611 19.40 -29.66 -11.28
CA GLY A 611 18.72 -28.41 -10.92
C GLY A 611 18.21 -27.69 -12.17
N LYS A 612 17.11 -26.94 -12.04
CA LYS A 612 16.59 -26.04 -13.08
C LYS A 612 16.36 -24.64 -12.53
N LEU A 613 16.78 -23.64 -13.31
CA LEU A 613 16.48 -22.23 -13.09
C LEU A 613 15.63 -21.70 -14.25
N THR A 614 14.56 -20.98 -13.92
CA THR A 614 13.73 -20.22 -14.84
C THR A 614 13.72 -18.75 -14.39
N LEU A 615 14.00 -17.82 -15.29
CA LEU A 615 13.83 -16.38 -15.03
C LEU A 615 12.54 -15.87 -15.70
N SER A 616 11.73 -15.14 -14.95
CA SER A 616 10.55 -14.42 -15.46
C SER A 616 10.58 -12.99 -14.92
N ASP A 617 10.31 -11.98 -15.76
CA ASP A 617 10.26 -10.56 -15.36
C ASP A 617 11.33 -10.15 -14.32
N SER A 618 12.59 -10.49 -14.59
CA SER A 618 13.74 -10.40 -13.66
C SER A 618 15.06 -10.12 -14.41
N VAL A 619 15.93 -9.31 -13.81
CA VAL A 619 17.21 -8.88 -14.41
C VAL A 619 18.39 -9.58 -13.74
N VAL A 620 19.31 -10.13 -14.53
CA VAL A 620 20.60 -10.64 -14.01
C VAL A 620 21.77 -9.85 -14.61
N GLN A 621 22.44 -9.08 -13.76
CA GLN A 621 23.64 -8.33 -14.08
C GLN A 621 24.95 -9.09 -13.76
N GLY A 622 24.86 -10.14 -12.95
CA GLY A 622 25.95 -11.07 -12.61
C GLY A 622 26.17 -12.18 -13.65
N ILE A 623 26.64 -13.34 -13.20
CA ILE A 623 26.95 -14.48 -14.09
C ILE A 623 26.09 -15.69 -13.74
N ILE A 624 25.61 -16.41 -14.75
CA ILE A 624 24.91 -17.69 -14.59
C ILE A 624 25.77 -18.80 -15.18
N ASP A 625 26.29 -19.70 -14.36
CA ASP A 625 26.93 -20.95 -14.80
C ASP A 625 25.92 -22.10 -14.74
N VAL A 626 25.69 -22.78 -15.87
CA VAL A 626 24.90 -24.02 -15.92
C VAL A 626 25.88 -25.19 -16.05
N GLN A 627 25.87 -26.09 -15.06
CA GLN A 627 26.78 -27.24 -15.02
C GLN A 627 26.20 -28.45 -15.76
N ASN A 628 26.99 -29.54 -15.84
CA ASN A 628 26.60 -30.80 -16.46
C ASN A 628 25.27 -31.33 -15.89
N GLY A 629 24.24 -31.45 -16.75
CA GLY A 629 22.89 -31.86 -16.37
C GLY A 629 22.03 -30.80 -15.68
N GLY A 630 22.54 -29.58 -15.48
CA GLY A 630 21.74 -28.42 -15.06
C GLY A 630 20.93 -27.85 -16.23
N THR A 631 19.78 -27.24 -15.94
CA THR A 631 18.87 -26.69 -16.96
C THR A 631 18.59 -25.21 -16.76
N PHE A 632 18.67 -24.41 -17.82
CA PHE A 632 18.24 -23.00 -17.82
C PHE A 632 17.06 -22.77 -18.76
N SER A 633 16.16 -21.88 -18.34
CA SER A 633 14.97 -21.42 -19.06
C SER A 633 14.72 -19.94 -18.70
N MET A 634 14.01 -19.19 -19.56
CA MET A 634 13.84 -17.75 -19.41
C MET A 634 12.62 -17.26 -20.21
N ASN A 635 11.81 -16.37 -19.63
CA ASN A 635 10.64 -15.79 -20.28
C ASN A 635 9.69 -16.85 -20.88
N TYR A 636 9.44 -17.94 -20.14
CA TYR A 636 8.59 -19.05 -20.57
C TYR A 636 7.75 -19.59 -19.40
N ASP A 637 6.43 -19.51 -19.54
CA ASP A 637 5.49 -20.10 -18.60
C ASP A 637 5.32 -21.59 -18.94
N SER A 638 5.94 -22.45 -18.12
CA SER A 638 5.86 -23.91 -18.29
C SER A 638 4.49 -24.54 -17.95
N TYR A 639 3.60 -23.82 -17.29
CA TYR A 639 2.23 -24.25 -16.98
C TYR A 639 1.29 -23.95 -18.16
N ASN A 640 1.31 -22.71 -18.66
CA ASN A 640 0.51 -22.30 -19.82
C ASN A 640 1.14 -22.71 -21.17
N GLN A 641 2.42 -23.08 -21.18
CA GLN A 641 3.22 -23.45 -22.37
C GLN A 641 3.35 -22.30 -23.39
N GLU A 642 3.56 -21.08 -22.89
CA GLU A 642 3.68 -19.86 -23.68
C GLU A 642 4.91 -19.04 -23.29
N PHE A 643 5.46 -18.29 -24.26
CA PHE A 643 6.54 -17.34 -24.01
C PHE A 643 5.98 -16.03 -23.45
N THR A 644 6.72 -15.45 -22.52
CA THR A 644 6.44 -14.15 -21.88
C THR A 644 7.50 -13.13 -22.27
N THR A 645 7.47 -11.94 -21.67
CA THR A 645 8.58 -10.98 -21.69
C THR A 645 8.79 -10.40 -20.29
N GLY A 646 9.90 -9.68 -20.12
CA GLY A 646 10.25 -8.94 -18.91
C GLY A 646 11.65 -9.26 -18.40
N ALA A 647 12.05 -10.54 -18.38
CA ALA A 647 13.38 -10.91 -17.93
C ALA A 647 14.47 -10.54 -18.94
N SER A 648 15.64 -10.13 -18.45
CA SER A 648 16.80 -9.79 -19.29
C SER A 648 18.13 -10.18 -18.63
N LEU A 649 19.16 -10.36 -19.46
CA LEU A 649 20.53 -10.57 -19.00
C LEU A 649 21.38 -9.34 -19.34
N CYS A 650 21.79 -8.54 -18.35
CA CYS A 650 22.84 -7.52 -18.55
C CYS A 650 24.25 -8.13 -18.36
N GLY A 651 24.33 -9.30 -17.72
CA GLY A 651 25.53 -10.12 -17.58
C GLY A 651 25.65 -11.21 -18.65
N GLN A 652 26.11 -12.40 -18.28
CA GLN A 652 26.37 -13.50 -19.21
C GLN A 652 25.90 -14.87 -18.68
N LEU A 653 25.31 -15.67 -19.57
CA LEU A 653 24.98 -17.07 -19.37
C LEU A 653 26.11 -17.96 -19.91
N ARG A 654 26.65 -18.84 -19.08
CA ARG A 654 27.73 -19.76 -19.42
C ARG A 654 27.27 -21.20 -19.25
N LEU A 655 27.12 -21.88 -20.36
CA LEU A 655 26.69 -23.27 -20.44
C LEU A 655 27.95 -24.14 -20.51
N GLN A 656 28.17 -24.97 -19.49
CA GLN A 656 29.33 -25.86 -19.40
C GLN A 656 29.03 -27.22 -20.06
N ASP A 657 30.03 -28.08 -20.21
CA ASP A 657 29.84 -29.43 -20.77
C ASP A 657 28.75 -30.23 -20.03
N GLY A 658 27.78 -30.74 -20.79
CA GLY A 658 26.56 -31.41 -20.34
C GLY A 658 25.39 -30.49 -19.97
N ALA A 659 25.51 -29.17 -20.08
CA ALA A 659 24.42 -28.23 -19.75
C ALA A 659 23.22 -28.33 -20.71
N ILE A 660 22.04 -27.94 -20.21
CA ILE A 660 20.78 -27.95 -20.96
C ILE A 660 20.20 -26.54 -21.02
N LEU A 661 19.80 -26.12 -22.23
CA LEU A 661 19.04 -24.89 -22.48
C LEU A 661 17.67 -25.27 -23.05
N GLU A 662 16.59 -24.93 -22.33
CA GLU A 662 15.24 -25.41 -22.62
C GLU A 662 14.22 -24.27 -22.56
N ASN A 663 13.44 -24.11 -23.63
CA ASN A 663 12.31 -23.17 -23.72
C ASN A 663 12.66 -21.79 -23.13
N ALA A 664 13.47 -21.03 -23.85
CA ALA A 664 14.12 -19.83 -23.33
C ALA A 664 14.09 -18.68 -24.33
N SER A 665 13.44 -17.57 -23.98
CA SER A 665 13.47 -16.30 -24.72
C SER A 665 14.45 -15.36 -24.04
N ILE A 666 15.73 -15.46 -24.44
CA ILE A 666 16.87 -14.73 -23.88
C ILE A 666 17.15 -13.51 -24.74
N TYR A 667 17.17 -12.34 -24.12
CA TYR A 667 17.65 -11.11 -24.75
C TYR A 667 18.43 -10.28 -23.73
N SER A 668 19.44 -9.56 -24.22
CA SER A 668 20.37 -8.83 -23.38
C SER A 668 20.03 -7.35 -23.24
N HIS A 669 20.45 -6.78 -22.12
CA HIS A 669 20.28 -5.37 -21.75
C HIS A 669 21.59 -4.83 -21.12
N ILE A 670 22.77 -5.17 -21.67
CA ILE A 670 24.06 -4.69 -21.16
C ILE A 670 24.15 -3.15 -21.09
N ASN A 671 23.37 -2.44 -21.89
CA ASN A 671 23.26 -0.98 -21.90
C ASN A 671 22.41 -0.41 -20.75
N TYR A 672 21.77 -1.25 -19.94
CA TYR A 672 20.89 -0.87 -18.83
C TYR A 672 21.40 -1.46 -17.51
N LEU A 673 22.22 -0.70 -16.81
CA LEU A 673 22.93 -1.12 -15.58
C LEU A 673 22.49 -0.32 -14.36
N ALA A 674 22.37 -0.98 -13.20
CA ALA A 674 22.00 -0.32 -11.94
C ALA A 674 23.01 0.76 -11.51
N ASN A 675 24.30 0.57 -11.84
CA ASN A 675 25.35 1.55 -11.58
C ASN A 675 25.25 2.82 -12.44
N GLY A 676 24.42 2.82 -13.49
CA GLY A 676 24.23 3.93 -14.43
C GLY A 676 25.44 4.26 -15.32
N ASP A 677 26.52 3.48 -15.27
CA ASP A 677 27.74 3.70 -16.05
C ASP A 677 27.72 2.88 -17.35
N LEU A 678 27.21 3.51 -18.41
CA LEU A 678 27.17 2.97 -19.76
C LEU A 678 28.56 2.61 -20.34
N THR A 679 29.66 2.90 -19.64
CA THR A 679 31.03 2.60 -20.09
C THR A 679 31.71 1.45 -19.31
N ASP A 680 31.05 0.89 -18.29
CA ASP A 680 31.60 -0.26 -17.55
C ASP A 680 31.54 -1.57 -18.36
N ARG A 681 30.56 -1.72 -19.27
CA ARG A 681 30.38 -2.89 -20.14
C ARG A 681 30.71 -2.62 -21.60
N SER A 682 30.92 -3.71 -22.33
CA SER A 682 31.24 -3.72 -23.76
C SER A 682 30.43 -4.83 -24.42
N SER A 683 29.82 -4.53 -25.56
CA SER A 683 29.12 -5.45 -26.45
C SER A 683 30.03 -6.51 -27.10
N SER A 684 31.34 -6.42 -26.91
CA SER A 684 32.33 -7.39 -27.43
C SER A 684 32.26 -8.80 -26.82
N GLU A 685 31.29 -9.10 -25.94
CA GLU A 685 31.16 -10.37 -25.22
C GLU A 685 29.77 -10.98 -25.42
N ALA A 686 29.72 -12.25 -25.81
CA ALA A 686 28.47 -12.91 -26.15
C ALA A 686 27.52 -13.05 -24.94
N VAL A 687 26.21 -12.94 -25.19
CA VAL A 687 25.15 -13.11 -24.16
C VAL A 687 25.19 -14.51 -23.58
N VAL A 688 25.35 -15.51 -24.46
CA VAL A 688 25.42 -16.93 -24.12
C VAL A 688 26.74 -17.51 -24.62
N VAL A 689 27.45 -18.25 -23.77
CA VAL A 689 28.68 -18.96 -24.11
C VAL A 689 28.53 -20.44 -23.80
N ALA A 690 28.61 -21.29 -24.82
CA ALA A 690 28.66 -22.74 -24.70
C ALA A 690 30.12 -23.21 -24.69
N ASN A 691 30.60 -23.65 -23.51
CA ASN A 691 31.95 -24.20 -23.31
C ASN A 691 31.84 -25.74 -23.20
N GLY A 692 32.07 -26.45 -24.30
CA GLY A 692 31.86 -27.91 -24.38
C GLY A 692 30.51 -28.30 -24.97
N ASN A 693 29.98 -29.48 -24.62
CA ASN A 693 28.80 -30.05 -25.27
C ASN A 693 27.50 -29.65 -24.55
N VAL A 694 26.60 -28.95 -25.24
CA VAL A 694 25.37 -28.36 -24.69
C VAL A 694 24.15 -28.91 -25.43
N THR A 695 23.06 -29.20 -24.73
CA THR A 695 21.81 -29.68 -25.33
C THR A 695 20.75 -28.58 -25.38
N VAL A 696 20.15 -28.36 -26.55
CA VAL A 696 19.02 -27.42 -26.73
C VAL A 696 17.71 -28.19 -26.90
N LYS A 697 16.70 -27.78 -26.12
CA LYS A 697 15.37 -28.41 -26.04
C LYS A 697 14.25 -27.40 -26.34
N GLY A 698 13.26 -27.84 -27.11
CA GLY A 698 12.11 -26.99 -27.46
C GLY A 698 12.53 -25.76 -28.25
N GLN A 699 11.98 -24.58 -27.93
CA GLN A 699 12.27 -23.34 -28.65
C GLN A 699 13.17 -22.42 -27.83
N VAL A 700 14.27 -21.95 -28.41
CA VAL A 700 15.26 -21.12 -27.74
C VAL A 700 15.59 -19.93 -28.64
N PHE A 701 15.47 -18.73 -28.10
CA PHE A 701 15.75 -17.47 -28.79
C PHE A 701 16.83 -16.73 -28.00
N ILE A 702 17.85 -16.21 -28.68
CA ILE A 702 18.97 -15.48 -28.07
C ILE A 702 19.21 -14.20 -28.87
N ALA A 703 19.10 -13.03 -28.25
CA ALA A 703 19.40 -11.74 -28.88
C ALA A 703 20.46 -10.95 -28.10
N GLY A 704 21.48 -10.47 -28.83
CA GLY A 704 22.42 -9.47 -28.34
C GLY A 704 21.77 -8.08 -28.18
N ASP A 705 22.28 -7.28 -27.25
CA ASP A 705 21.89 -5.88 -27.09
C ASP A 705 22.55 -4.99 -28.18
N GLU A 706 21.94 -3.84 -28.44
CA GLU A 706 22.43 -2.79 -29.34
C GLU A 706 23.85 -2.31 -29.00
N ALA A 707 24.52 -1.75 -30.00
CA ALA A 707 25.85 -1.19 -29.85
C ALA A 707 25.88 0.03 -28.90
N GLY A 708 26.25 -0.21 -27.64
CA GLY A 708 26.66 0.84 -26.71
C GLY A 708 28.02 1.49 -27.06
N SER A 709 28.75 0.92 -28.03
CA SER A 709 30.04 1.41 -28.53
C SER A 709 30.17 1.18 -30.05
N ASP A 710 31.28 0.64 -30.54
CA ASP A 710 31.58 0.55 -31.98
C ASP A 710 30.95 -0.67 -32.68
N LEU A 711 30.44 -1.65 -31.92
CA LEU A 711 29.94 -2.95 -32.41
C LEU A 711 28.73 -3.42 -31.56
N GLY A 712 27.71 -4.02 -32.17
CA GLY A 712 26.56 -4.65 -31.49
C GLY A 712 26.90 -6.02 -30.90
N GLN A 713 26.12 -6.52 -29.95
CA GLN A 713 26.53 -7.69 -29.17
C GLN A 713 26.38 -9.03 -29.90
N THR A 714 27.33 -9.95 -29.72
CA THR A 714 27.19 -11.34 -30.19
C THR A 714 26.11 -12.09 -29.37
N ALA A 715 25.19 -12.81 -30.01
CA ALA A 715 24.19 -13.59 -29.26
C ALA A 715 24.79 -14.85 -28.62
N LEU A 716 25.38 -15.73 -29.42
CA LEU A 716 25.90 -17.04 -28.99
C LEU A 716 27.36 -17.24 -29.41
N LEU A 717 28.22 -17.59 -28.45
CA LEU A 717 29.55 -18.16 -28.71
C LEU A 717 29.51 -19.67 -28.43
N VAL A 718 29.92 -20.49 -29.38
CA VAL A 718 30.18 -21.93 -29.19
C VAL A 718 31.68 -22.17 -29.23
N LYS A 719 32.24 -22.63 -28.11
CA LYS A 719 33.69 -22.75 -27.90
C LYS A 719 34.10 -24.18 -27.58
N ASP A 720 35.04 -24.70 -28.37
CA ASP A 720 35.73 -25.98 -28.19
C ASP A 720 34.76 -27.14 -27.84
N GLY A 721 33.61 -27.19 -28.53
CA GLY A 721 32.46 -28.00 -28.12
C GLY A 721 31.32 -28.07 -29.15
N THR A 722 30.15 -28.59 -28.75
CA THR A 722 29.02 -28.86 -29.65
C THR A 722 27.68 -28.47 -29.04
N VAL A 723 26.90 -27.61 -29.71
CA VAL A 723 25.49 -27.39 -29.38
C VAL A 723 24.62 -28.39 -30.14
N ASN A 724 24.04 -29.35 -29.45
CA ASN A 724 23.16 -30.37 -30.02
C ASN A 724 21.69 -30.00 -29.88
N LEU A 725 20.99 -29.85 -31.01
CA LEU A 725 19.55 -29.59 -31.09
C LEU A 725 18.77 -30.92 -31.13
N GLU A 726 17.89 -31.15 -30.16
CA GLU A 726 17.03 -32.34 -30.14
C GLU A 726 15.94 -32.31 -31.23
N ASP A 727 15.22 -33.43 -31.40
CA ASP A 727 14.11 -33.57 -32.35
C ASP A 727 13.09 -32.42 -32.20
N ASN A 728 12.85 -31.69 -33.29
CA ASN A 728 11.96 -30.51 -33.33
C ASN A 728 12.43 -29.30 -32.50
N ALA A 729 13.65 -29.30 -31.95
CA ALA A 729 14.19 -28.13 -31.28
C ALA A 729 14.48 -27.00 -32.29
N VAL A 730 14.27 -25.74 -31.88
CA VAL A 730 14.51 -24.56 -32.70
C VAL A 730 15.40 -23.60 -31.92
N LEU A 731 16.58 -23.31 -32.45
CA LEU A 731 17.50 -22.30 -31.94
C LEU A 731 17.46 -21.08 -32.87
N VAL A 732 17.05 -19.92 -32.36
CA VAL A 732 17.09 -18.63 -33.07
C VAL A 732 18.11 -17.73 -32.39
N THR A 733 18.98 -17.11 -33.18
CA THR A 733 20.02 -16.19 -32.70
C THR A 733 19.98 -14.90 -33.48
N TYR A 734 20.11 -13.78 -32.77
CA TYR A 734 20.17 -12.42 -33.33
C TYR A 734 21.42 -11.71 -32.82
N GLY A 735 22.27 -11.25 -33.75
CA GLY A 735 23.28 -10.26 -33.41
C GLY A 735 22.60 -8.95 -32.97
N GLY A 736 23.15 -8.28 -31.97
CA GLY A 736 22.63 -6.99 -31.52
C GLY A 736 22.86 -5.89 -32.55
N GLY A 737 21.93 -4.95 -32.66
CA GLY A 737 21.96 -3.92 -33.70
C GLY A 737 23.05 -2.85 -33.52
N GLY A 738 23.21 -2.02 -34.56
CA GLY A 738 24.03 -0.81 -34.60
C GLY A 738 23.20 0.39 -35.06
N ASN A 739 22.02 0.56 -34.47
CA ASN A 739 21.07 1.64 -34.76
C ASN A 739 21.19 2.82 -33.79
N VAL A 740 21.49 2.53 -32.52
CA VAL A 740 21.61 3.56 -31.45
C VAL A 740 22.78 4.52 -31.73
N LEU A 741 23.86 4.03 -32.35
CA LEU A 741 25.05 4.82 -32.68
C LEU A 741 25.30 4.85 -34.19
N LEU A 742 25.46 6.07 -34.73
CA LEU A 742 25.46 6.38 -36.18
C LEU A 742 26.30 5.46 -37.07
N TYR A 743 27.43 4.94 -36.61
CA TYR A 743 28.37 4.17 -37.43
C TYR A 743 28.79 2.85 -36.79
N ALA A 744 28.06 2.38 -35.77
CA ALA A 744 28.35 1.12 -35.13
C ALA A 744 28.07 -0.06 -36.07
N GLU A 745 28.89 -1.10 -35.98
CA GLU A 745 28.73 -2.34 -36.73
C GLU A 745 27.72 -3.27 -36.05
N GLY A 746 27.00 -4.08 -36.80
CA GLY A 746 26.06 -5.05 -36.25
C GLY A 746 26.79 -6.23 -35.59
N GLY A 747 26.25 -6.70 -34.47
CA GLY A 747 26.73 -7.92 -33.81
C GLY A 747 26.57 -9.17 -34.67
N SER A 748 27.34 -10.20 -34.36
CA SER A 748 27.20 -11.50 -35.03
C SER A 748 26.22 -12.41 -34.28
N ALA A 749 25.36 -13.15 -34.99
CA ALA A 749 24.37 -13.99 -34.31
C ALA A 749 25.03 -15.17 -33.59
N ILE A 750 25.97 -15.84 -34.27
CA ILE A 750 26.74 -16.97 -33.77
C ILE A 750 28.22 -16.78 -34.07
N GLU A 751 29.07 -17.03 -33.06
CA GLU A 751 30.51 -17.22 -33.21
C GLU A 751 30.88 -18.67 -32.89
N LEU A 752 31.67 -19.30 -33.76
CA LEU A 752 32.21 -20.65 -33.59
C LEU A 752 33.71 -20.56 -33.34
N ASP A 753 34.16 -20.78 -32.11
CA ASP A 753 35.57 -20.89 -31.74
C ASP A 753 35.92 -22.38 -31.64
N ASN A 754 36.16 -23.00 -32.80
CA ASN A 754 36.26 -24.46 -33.00
C ASN A 754 35.00 -25.22 -32.56
N GLY A 755 33.86 -24.51 -32.48
CA GLY A 755 32.57 -25.02 -32.05
C GLY A 755 31.72 -25.61 -33.18
N ASN A 756 30.77 -26.48 -32.84
CA ASN A 756 29.84 -27.09 -33.78
C ASN A 756 28.39 -26.93 -33.34
N ILE A 757 27.45 -26.95 -34.31
CA ILE A 757 26.00 -27.02 -34.04
C ILE A 757 25.44 -28.21 -34.81
N THR A 758 24.82 -29.16 -34.11
CA THR A 758 24.41 -30.45 -34.69
C THR A 758 22.99 -30.84 -34.31
N GLY A 759 22.42 -31.84 -34.98
CA GLY A 759 21.25 -32.58 -34.51
C GLY A 759 20.01 -32.47 -35.40
N ASN A 760 18.87 -32.90 -34.87
CA ASN A 760 17.63 -33.04 -35.63
C ASN A 760 16.74 -31.78 -35.59
N GLY A 761 17.17 -30.75 -34.85
CA GLY A 761 16.51 -29.45 -34.82
C GLY A 761 16.83 -28.52 -35.98
N LYS A 762 16.39 -27.27 -35.82
CA LYS A 762 16.57 -26.14 -36.74
C LYS A 762 17.40 -25.05 -36.08
N VAL A 763 18.40 -24.52 -36.79
CA VAL A 763 19.13 -23.31 -36.39
C VAL A 763 18.75 -22.15 -37.29
N ILE A 764 18.52 -20.98 -36.69
CA ILE A 764 18.29 -19.70 -37.35
C ILE A 764 19.31 -18.71 -36.77
N ALA A 765 20.01 -18.00 -37.64
CA ALA A 765 21.04 -17.03 -37.29
C ALA A 765 20.87 -15.79 -38.16
N ILE A 766 20.69 -14.63 -37.53
CA ILE A 766 20.43 -13.36 -38.20
C ILE A 766 21.36 -12.30 -37.60
N GLY A 767 22.17 -11.67 -38.43
CA GLY A 767 23.08 -10.61 -37.95
C GLY A 767 22.34 -9.37 -37.45
N GLY A 768 23.02 -8.53 -36.67
CA GLY A 768 22.46 -7.26 -36.20
C GLY A 768 22.31 -6.24 -37.32
N ASP A 769 21.14 -5.60 -37.40
CA ASP A 769 20.83 -4.52 -38.32
C ASP A 769 21.52 -3.20 -37.93
N VAL A 770 21.66 -2.27 -38.87
CA VAL A 770 22.51 -1.07 -38.67
C VAL A 770 22.01 0.18 -39.38
N LEU A 771 22.32 1.33 -38.79
CA LEU A 771 21.97 2.62 -39.38
C LEU A 771 22.93 3.04 -40.51
N TRP A 772 24.24 3.18 -40.26
CA TRP A 772 25.25 3.48 -41.29
C TRP A 772 26.60 2.73 -41.14
N GLY A 773 26.68 1.74 -40.24
CA GLY A 773 27.85 0.86 -40.08
C GLY A 773 27.79 -0.40 -40.95
N ASN A 774 28.70 -1.34 -40.72
CA ASN A 774 28.71 -2.65 -41.39
C ASN A 774 27.59 -3.54 -40.82
N GLY A 775 26.85 -4.24 -41.68
CA GLY A 775 25.79 -5.15 -41.24
C GLY A 775 26.36 -6.35 -40.49
N GLY A 776 25.70 -6.79 -39.42
CA GLY A 776 26.13 -7.94 -38.64
C GLY A 776 26.09 -9.25 -39.42
N ASN A 777 27.00 -10.17 -39.10
CA ASN A 777 27.07 -11.49 -39.75
C ASN A 777 26.13 -12.48 -39.05
N ALA A 778 25.60 -13.48 -39.78
CA ALA A 778 24.85 -14.56 -39.14
C ALA A 778 25.78 -15.52 -38.37
N VAL A 779 26.79 -16.09 -39.02
CA VAL A 779 27.76 -16.99 -38.38
C VAL A 779 29.20 -16.60 -38.72
N ILE A 780 30.06 -16.51 -37.72
CA ILE A 780 31.50 -16.23 -37.87
C ILE A 780 32.36 -17.30 -37.18
N GLY A 781 33.65 -17.33 -37.53
CA GLY A 781 34.66 -18.14 -36.88
C GLY A 781 35.05 -19.39 -37.68
N ASN A 782 35.29 -20.50 -36.97
CA ASN A 782 35.75 -21.79 -37.48
C ASN A 782 34.90 -22.91 -36.84
N GLY A 783 34.17 -23.68 -37.65
CA GLY A 783 33.25 -24.69 -37.12
C GLY A 783 32.29 -25.28 -38.14
N MET A 784 31.43 -26.21 -37.70
CA MET A 784 30.47 -26.88 -38.57
C MET A 784 29.02 -26.80 -38.05
N ILE A 785 28.08 -26.57 -38.98
CA ILE A 785 26.64 -26.65 -38.77
C ILE A 785 26.09 -27.85 -39.54
N THR A 786 25.54 -28.82 -38.80
CA THR A 786 25.05 -30.12 -39.29
C THR A 786 23.70 -30.42 -38.65
N THR A 787 22.69 -29.65 -39.05
CA THR A 787 21.31 -29.69 -38.54
C THR A 787 20.33 -30.25 -39.59
N SER A 788 19.06 -30.48 -39.22
CA SER A 788 18.03 -30.78 -40.23
C SER A 788 17.69 -29.54 -41.08
N GLU A 789 17.57 -28.38 -40.44
CA GLU A 789 17.35 -27.08 -41.08
C GLU A 789 18.38 -26.03 -40.60
N ALA A 790 18.87 -25.18 -41.50
CA ALA A 790 19.67 -23.99 -41.17
C ALA A 790 19.16 -22.76 -41.96
N PHE A 791 18.88 -21.64 -41.27
CA PHE A 791 18.54 -20.36 -41.89
C PHE A 791 19.55 -19.30 -41.45
N LEU A 792 20.48 -18.92 -42.32
CA LEU A 792 21.61 -18.05 -41.99
C LEU A 792 21.53 -16.79 -42.87
N GLN A 793 21.30 -15.63 -42.23
CA GLN A 793 21.05 -14.36 -42.92
C GLN A 793 21.96 -13.25 -42.39
N GLY A 794 22.85 -12.74 -43.25
CA GLY A 794 23.60 -11.52 -42.93
C GLY A 794 22.68 -10.29 -42.95
N ALA A 795 22.98 -9.27 -42.15
CA ALA A 795 22.15 -8.07 -42.05
C ALA A 795 22.43 -7.04 -43.15
N THR A 796 21.40 -6.27 -43.51
CA THR A 796 21.47 -5.19 -44.50
C THR A 796 22.47 -4.10 -44.08
N SER A 797 23.13 -3.48 -45.06
CA SER A 797 23.89 -2.22 -44.85
C SER A 797 23.49 -1.14 -45.86
N ARG A 798 23.91 0.09 -45.60
CA ARG A 798 23.69 1.23 -46.49
C ARG A 798 24.96 1.62 -47.24
N THR A 799 24.81 2.10 -48.49
CA THR A 799 25.94 2.56 -49.34
C THR A 799 26.80 3.71 -48.76
N SER A 800 26.39 4.30 -47.63
CA SER A 800 27.21 5.21 -46.82
C SER A 800 28.57 4.61 -46.43
N LYS A 801 29.60 5.47 -46.30
CA LYS A 801 30.86 5.17 -45.59
C LYS A 801 31.69 3.96 -46.09
N ASN A 802 31.31 3.35 -47.22
CA ASN A 802 31.82 2.07 -47.72
C ASN A 802 31.37 0.86 -46.87
N ALA A 803 30.26 0.97 -46.13
CA ALA A 803 29.77 -0.11 -45.28
C ALA A 803 29.30 -1.32 -46.09
N THR A 804 29.79 -2.51 -45.72
CA THR A 804 29.41 -3.79 -46.33
C THR A 804 28.22 -4.42 -45.60
N PRO A 805 27.33 -5.13 -46.30
CA PRO A 805 26.35 -5.99 -45.64
C PRO A 805 27.05 -7.13 -44.88
N GLY A 806 26.35 -7.70 -43.91
CA GLY A 806 26.84 -8.87 -43.20
C GLY A 806 26.87 -10.12 -44.07
N ASN A 807 27.73 -11.07 -43.72
CA ASN A 807 27.79 -12.36 -44.39
C ASN A 807 26.88 -13.38 -43.68
N ALA A 808 26.37 -14.35 -44.44
CA ALA A 808 25.66 -15.49 -43.85
C ALA A 808 26.61 -16.38 -43.03
N ILE A 809 27.81 -16.59 -43.57
CA ILE A 809 28.89 -17.41 -43.01
C ILE A 809 30.25 -16.78 -43.36
N SER A 810 31.25 -16.94 -42.49
CA SER A 810 32.67 -16.67 -42.83
C SER A 810 33.37 -17.91 -43.40
N ASP A 811 34.44 -17.72 -44.16
CA ASP A 811 35.17 -18.74 -44.96
C ASP A 811 35.45 -20.10 -44.28
N ASN A 812 35.66 -20.13 -42.95
CA ASN A 812 35.96 -21.36 -42.20
C ASN A 812 34.71 -22.01 -41.54
N VAL A 813 33.50 -21.50 -41.80
CA VAL A 813 32.23 -22.07 -41.30
C VAL A 813 31.62 -22.98 -42.36
N LYS A 814 31.50 -24.27 -42.06
CA LYS A 814 30.96 -25.30 -42.97
C LYS A 814 29.51 -25.63 -42.63
N VAL A 815 28.60 -25.55 -43.60
CA VAL A 815 27.17 -25.84 -43.39
C VAL A 815 26.75 -27.02 -44.27
N THR A 816 26.39 -28.14 -43.63
CA THR A 816 26.03 -29.40 -44.30
C THR A 816 24.53 -29.73 -44.22
N SER A 817 23.75 -28.94 -43.47
CA SER A 817 22.33 -29.17 -43.20
C SER A 817 21.51 -29.49 -44.46
N ALA A 818 20.58 -30.46 -44.34
CA ALA A 818 19.88 -31.04 -45.49
C ALA A 818 18.94 -30.02 -46.19
N SER A 819 18.25 -29.21 -45.40
CA SER A 819 17.57 -28.01 -45.88
C SER A 819 18.30 -26.77 -45.35
N ARG A 820 18.56 -25.80 -46.23
CA ARG A 820 19.26 -24.57 -45.84
C ARG A 820 18.77 -23.32 -46.58
N HIS A 821 18.89 -22.18 -45.92
CA HIS A 821 18.91 -20.83 -46.49
C HIS A 821 20.22 -20.19 -46.01
N ILE A 822 21.03 -19.66 -46.93
CA ILE A 822 22.33 -19.05 -46.64
C ILE A 822 22.46 -17.86 -47.59
N GLU A 823 22.18 -16.64 -47.10
CA GLU A 823 22.22 -15.43 -47.91
C GLU A 823 22.83 -14.25 -47.14
N ASN A 824 23.71 -13.51 -47.83
CA ASN A 824 24.32 -12.31 -47.26
C ASN A 824 23.28 -11.18 -47.16
N GLY A 825 23.58 -10.15 -46.37
CA GLY A 825 22.73 -8.98 -46.27
C GLY A 825 22.64 -8.20 -47.60
N THR A 826 21.58 -7.40 -47.74
CA THR A 826 21.43 -6.51 -48.90
C THR A 826 22.22 -5.23 -48.69
N GLN A 827 22.82 -4.66 -49.74
CA GLN A 827 23.31 -3.26 -49.69
C GLN A 827 22.25 -2.33 -50.30
N ILE A 828 21.69 -1.42 -49.51
CA ILE A 828 20.64 -0.49 -49.94
C ILE A 828 21.13 0.96 -50.10
N GLY A 829 20.42 1.71 -50.94
CA GLY A 829 20.64 3.15 -51.13
C GLY A 829 20.35 3.95 -49.85
N ASN A 830 21.03 5.08 -49.68
CA ASN A 830 20.85 5.95 -48.52
C ASN A 830 19.49 6.68 -48.51
N ASP A 831 18.73 6.57 -49.61
CA ASP A 831 17.39 7.10 -49.86
C ASP A 831 16.27 6.03 -49.74
N VAL A 832 16.64 4.76 -49.49
CA VAL A 832 15.69 3.66 -49.26
C VAL A 832 15.31 3.63 -47.78
N ASN A 833 14.04 3.86 -47.44
CA ASN A 833 13.64 3.99 -46.03
C ASN A 833 13.49 2.65 -45.29
N ASN A 834 12.89 1.63 -45.94
CA ASN A 834 12.66 0.30 -45.35
C ASN A 834 13.84 -0.65 -45.61
N ASP A 835 14.10 -1.56 -44.67
CA ASP A 835 15.02 -2.68 -44.87
C ASP A 835 14.28 -3.82 -45.59
N PRO A 836 14.80 -4.40 -46.70
CA PRO A 836 14.22 -5.61 -47.28
C PRO A 836 14.15 -6.82 -46.32
N LEU A 837 14.90 -6.81 -45.22
CA LEU A 837 14.92 -7.85 -44.19
C LEU A 837 14.05 -7.51 -42.95
N GLU A 838 13.29 -6.40 -42.96
CA GLU A 838 12.48 -5.90 -41.84
C GLU A 838 11.52 -6.96 -41.24
N GLU A 839 10.99 -7.88 -42.06
CA GLU A 839 10.11 -8.97 -41.60
C GLU A 839 10.85 -10.14 -40.89
N LEU A 840 12.18 -10.12 -40.79
CA LEU A 840 12.98 -11.20 -40.17
C LEU A 840 13.49 -10.88 -38.76
N TYR A 841 13.55 -9.60 -38.40
CA TYR A 841 14.01 -9.14 -37.08
C TYR A 841 12.94 -9.41 -36.00
N TRP A 842 13.33 -9.28 -34.73
CA TRP A 842 12.49 -9.58 -33.57
C TRP A 842 12.58 -8.44 -32.54
N THR A 843 11.43 -7.88 -32.18
CA THR A 843 11.33 -6.77 -31.22
C THR A 843 11.30 -7.30 -29.79
N THR A 844 12.48 -7.57 -29.25
CA THR A 844 12.67 -8.10 -27.89
C THR A 844 11.94 -7.26 -26.82
N GLY A 845 11.45 -7.92 -25.77
CA GLY A 845 10.64 -7.30 -24.71
C GLY A 845 9.20 -6.93 -25.09
N VAL A 846 8.91 -6.70 -26.38
CA VAL A 846 7.57 -6.41 -26.92
C VAL A 846 6.92 -7.66 -27.51
N GLU A 847 7.68 -8.41 -28.31
CA GLU A 847 7.26 -9.66 -28.95
C GLU A 847 7.79 -10.86 -28.16
N THR A 848 6.91 -11.78 -27.77
CA THR A 848 7.28 -12.95 -26.95
C THR A 848 8.13 -13.98 -27.72
N THR A 849 7.98 -14.03 -29.05
CA THR A 849 8.68 -14.95 -29.95
C THR A 849 9.09 -14.24 -31.25
N PRO A 850 10.22 -14.62 -31.88
CA PRO A 850 10.58 -14.17 -33.23
C PRO A 850 9.60 -14.69 -34.31
N PRO A 851 9.61 -14.13 -35.53
CA PRO A 851 8.67 -14.48 -36.61
C PRO A 851 9.00 -15.83 -37.28
N LEU A 852 8.76 -16.93 -36.55
CA LEU A 852 9.14 -18.30 -36.92
C LEU A 852 8.59 -18.79 -38.28
N ASP A 853 7.50 -18.21 -38.78
CA ASP A 853 6.90 -18.56 -40.09
C ASP A 853 7.70 -18.01 -41.28
N LYS A 854 8.59 -17.03 -41.05
CA LYS A 854 9.39 -16.36 -42.10
C LYS A 854 10.65 -17.13 -42.47
N PHE A 855 11.20 -17.93 -41.54
CA PHE A 855 12.48 -18.62 -41.71
C PHE A 855 12.36 -19.89 -42.58
N ILE A 856 11.89 -19.74 -43.81
CA ILE A 856 11.71 -20.85 -44.76
C ILE A 856 13.08 -21.35 -45.24
N THR A 857 13.34 -22.64 -45.11
CA THR A 857 14.53 -23.29 -45.71
C THR A 857 14.11 -24.18 -46.87
N ASN A 858 15.05 -24.44 -47.80
CA ASN A 858 14.82 -25.31 -48.95
C ASN A 858 15.76 -26.52 -48.92
N ALA A 859 15.27 -27.70 -49.28
CA ALA A 859 16.08 -28.91 -49.36
C ALA A 859 17.12 -28.80 -50.49
N VAL A 860 18.39 -29.05 -50.18
CA VAL A 860 19.47 -29.04 -51.17
C VAL A 860 19.50 -30.38 -51.90
N THR A 861 19.19 -30.36 -53.19
CA THR A 861 18.96 -31.56 -54.01
C THR A 861 20.09 -31.86 -54.99
N ASN A 862 21.07 -30.97 -55.14
CA ASN A 862 22.20 -31.20 -56.04
C ASN A 862 23.20 -32.18 -55.40
N THR A 863 23.55 -33.22 -56.13
CA THR A 863 24.50 -34.26 -55.73
C THR A 863 25.77 -34.18 -56.58
N PHE A 864 26.90 -34.52 -56.00
CA PHE A 864 28.19 -34.62 -56.70
C PHE A 864 28.64 -36.07 -56.85
N THR A 865 29.65 -36.27 -57.69
CA THR A 865 30.38 -37.54 -57.84
C THR A 865 31.85 -37.34 -57.49
N VAL A 866 32.51 -38.42 -57.05
CA VAL A 866 33.95 -38.45 -56.77
C VAL A 866 34.57 -39.57 -57.61
N ALA A 867 35.69 -39.26 -58.28
CA ALA A 867 36.46 -40.24 -59.02
C ALA A 867 37.00 -41.36 -58.10
N ASP A 868 37.37 -42.51 -58.68
CA ASP A 868 38.17 -43.49 -57.95
C ASP A 868 39.60 -42.93 -57.78
N ILE A 869 40.18 -43.13 -56.60
CA ILE A 869 41.50 -42.60 -56.23
C ILE A 869 42.52 -43.71 -56.50
N GLU A 870 43.57 -43.41 -57.28
CA GLU A 870 44.57 -44.42 -57.62
C GLU A 870 45.44 -44.80 -56.41
N ASN A 871 45.73 -46.09 -56.27
CA ASN A 871 46.70 -46.58 -55.29
C ASN A 871 48.09 -46.03 -55.60
N GLN A 872 48.82 -45.66 -54.55
CA GLN A 872 50.16 -45.09 -54.66
C GLN A 872 51.19 -46.09 -54.12
N THR A 873 52.47 -45.88 -54.42
CA THR A 873 53.57 -46.65 -53.82
C THR A 873 54.44 -45.69 -53.03
N TYR A 874 54.87 -46.11 -51.83
CA TYR A 874 55.73 -45.31 -50.97
C TYR A 874 56.99 -44.87 -51.72
N THR A 875 57.29 -43.57 -51.67
CA THR A 875 58.40 -42.97 -52.42
C THR A 875 59.67 -42.81 -51.59
N GLY A 876 59.53 -42.73 -50.27
CA GLY A 876 60.54 -42.18 -49.35
C GLY A 876 60.19 -40.77 -48.82
N GLU A 877 59.10 -40.17 -49.30
CA GLU A 877 58.63 -38.82 -48.93
C GLU A 877 57.13 -38.82 -48.57
N GLU A 878 56.60 -37.67 -48.16
CA GLU A 878 55.17 -37.45 -47.87
C GLU A 878 54.32 -37.52 -49.16
N LEU A 879 53.20 -38.24 -49.11
CA LEU A 879 52.26 -38.40 -50.21
C LEU A 879 50.92 -37.71 -49.91
N THR A 880 50.32 -37.13 -50.95
CA THR A 880 48.98 -36.50 -50.91
C THR A 880 48.15 -37.03 -52.09
N PRO A 881 46.93 -37.54 -51.87
CA PRO A 881 46.10 -38.10 -52.93
C PRO A 881 45.49 -36.99 -53.81
N SER A 882 45.36 -37.25 -55.11
CA SER A 882 44.60 -36.38 -56.01
C SER A 882 43.13 -36.78 -55.97
N VAL A 883 42.26 -35.87 -55.53
CA VAL A 883 40.82 -36.08 -55.41
C VAL A 883 40.09 -35.23 -56.45
N MET A 884 39.29 -35.85 -57.30
CA MET A 884 38.51 -35.16 -58.34
C MET A 884 37.02 -35.31 -58.06
N VAL A 885 36.33 -34.17 -57.94
CA VAL A 885 34.91 -34.06 -57.58
C VAL A 885 34.16 -33.30 -58.67
N GLN A 886 33.01 -33.82 -59.12
CA GLN A 886 32.28 -33.30 -60.27
C GLN A 886 30.75 -33.33 -60.12
N ASP A 887 30.08 -32.35 -60.74
CA ASP A 887 28.69 -32.46 -61.16
C ASP A 887 28.63 -32.54 -62.71
N GLY A 888 28.25 -33.71 -63.22
CA GLY A 888 28.30 -34.01 -64.65
C GLY A 888 29.71 -33.88 -65.22
N GLU A 889 29.91 -32.89 -66.10
CA GLU A 889 31.22 -32.53 -66.66
C GLU A 889 31.93 -31.42 -65.87
N THR A 890 31.23 -30.73 -64.96
CA THR A 890 31.74 -29.59 -64.18
C THR A 890 32.63 -30.08 -63.05
N VAL A 891 33.86 -29.58 -62.95
CA VAL A 891 34.72 -29.79 -61.78
C VAL A 891 34.31 -28.81 -60.68
N LEU A 892 34.12 -29.33 -59.47
CA LEU A 892 33.69 -28.55 -58.30
C LEU A 892 34.90 -27.99 -57.52
N THR A 893 34.66 -27.00 -56.67
CA THR A 893 35.71 -26.28 -55.91
C THR A 893 35.67 -26.62 -54.43
N GLU A 894 36.77 -27.13 -53.87
CA GLU A 894 36.92 -27.35 -52.44
C GLU A 894 36.81 -26.02 -51.66
N GLY A 895 36.14 -26.05 -50.50
CA GLY A 895 35.83 -24.88 -49.69
C GLY A 895 34.58 -24.10 -50.14
N THR A 896 34.08 -24.32 -51.36
CA THR A 896 32.85 -23.68 -51.89
C THR A 896 31.72 -24.67 -52.12
N ASP A 897 32.01 -25.78 -52.81
CA ASP A 897 31.03 -26.78 -53.23
C ASP A 897 31.08 -28.05 -52.36
N TYR A 898 32.27 -28.38 -51.85
CA TYR A 898 32.51 -29.51 -50.96
C TYR A 898 33.70 -29.22 -50.03
N PHE A 899 33.92 -30.07 -49.02
CA PHE A 899 35.21 -30.21 -48.35
C PHE A 899 35.59 -31.67 -48.21
N ILE A 900 36.88 -31.94 -48.08
CA ILE A 900 37.43 -33.28 -47.83
C ILE A 900 37.79 -33.41 -46.34
N THR A 901 37.58 -34.61 -45.78
CA THR A 901 38.38 -35.10 -44.63
C THR A 901 39.00 -36.45 -44.97
N TYR A 902 40.01 -36.86 -44.21
CA TYR A 902 40.81 -38.05 -44.45
C TYR A 902 40.81 -38.92 -43.20
N LYS A 903 40.80 -40.24 -43.36
CA LYS A 903 40.87 -41.20 -42.24
C LYS A 903 41.89 -42.31 -42.49
N ASN A 904 42.55 -42.75 -41.43
CA ASN A 904 43.43 -43.93 -41.39
C ASN A 904 42.61 -45.24 -41.41
N GLU A 905 43.24 -46.42 -41.51
CA GLU A 905 42.53 -47.71 -41.54
C GLU A 905 41.68 -47.93 -40.26
N ASP A 906 42.14 -47.42 -39.11
CA ASP A 906 41.41 -47.48 -37.83
C ASP A 906 40.23 -46.49 -37.73
N GLY A 907 40.02 -45.65 -38.74
CA GLY A 907 38.98 -44.64 -38.80
C GLY A 907 39.30 -43.31 -38.11
N THR A 908 40.50 -43.13 -37.56
CA THR A 908 40.94 -41.83 -37.01
C THR A 908 41.20 -40.80 -38.11
N GLU A 909 40.84 -39.53 -37.87
CA GLU A 909 41.06 -38.46 -38.86
C GLU A 909 42.56 -38.18 -39.09
N SER A 910 42.88 -37.75 -40.31
CA SER A 910 44.22 -37.44 -40.83
C SER A 910 44.23 -36.03 -41.43
N ASP A 911 45.41 -35.40 -41.44
CA ASP A 911 45.69 -34.12 -42.10
C ASP A 911 45.85 -34.25 -43.64
N GLY A 912 45.61 -35.43 -44.20
CA GLY A 912 45.72 -35.72 -45.63
C GLY A 912 47.15 -35.95 -46.12
N LYS A 913 48.12 -36.07 -45.20
CA LYS A 913 49.55 -36.18 -45.48
C LYS A 913 50.07 -37.55 -45.02
N PHE A 914 50.40 -38.40 -45.98
CA PHE A 914 50.61 -39.82 -45.70
C PHE A 914 52.08 -40.22 -45.88
N THR A 915 52.65 -40.82 -44.83
CA THR A 915 54.05 -41.26 -44.77
C THR A 915 54.21 -42.75 -44.47
N ASN A 916 53.10 -43.47 -44.24
CA ASN A 916 53.06 -44.89 -43.96
C ASN A 916 52.36 -45.66 -45.09
N THR A 917 52.66 -46.96 -45.20
CA THR A 917 51.96 -47.88 -46.10
C THR A 917 50.73 -48.47 -45.43
N ASP A 918 49.57 -47.94 -45.77
CA ASP A 918 48.29 -48.34 -45.19
C ASP A 918 47.13 -48.10 -46.19
N THR A 919 45.90 -48.47 -45.83
CA THR A 919 44.68 -48.13 -46.56
C THR A 919 43.98 -46.93 -45.93
N TYR A 920 43.75 -45.89 -46.72
CA TYR A 920 43.20 -44.62 -46.28
C TYR A 920 41.82 -44.38 -46.88
N THR A 921 40.93 -43.76 -46.10
CA THR A 921 39.60 -43.34 -46.53
C THR A 921 39.56 -41.83 -46.77
N VAL A 922 38.95 -41.41 -47.88
CA VAL A 922 38.74 -40.02 -48.26
C VAL A 922 37.24 -39.75 -48.22
N VAL A 923 36.84 -38.74 -47.45
CA VAL A 923 35.44 -38.40 -47.17
C VAL A 923 35.13 -37.04 -47.79
N VAL A 924 34.41 -37.03 -48.91
CA VAL A 924 34.01 -35.79 -49.58
C VAL A 924 32.59 -35.44 -49.15
N THR A 925 32.37 -34.26 -48.56
CA THR A 925 31.05 -33.81 -48.09
C THR A 925 30.64 -32.50 -48.76
N GLY A 926 29.43 -32.46 -49.32
CA GLY A 926 28.88 -31.31 -50.04
C GLY A 926 28.46 -30.15 -49.12
N ILE A 927 28.80 -28.94 -49.52
CA ILE A 927 28.43 -27.67 -48.88
C ILE A 927 27.91 -26.68 -49.94
N GLY A 928 27.55 -25.46 -49.53
CA GLY A 928 27.04 -24.44 -50.46
C GLY A 928 25.79 -24.92 -51.20
N ASN A 929 25.91 -25.11 -52.52
CA ASN A 929 24.83 -25.59 -53.40
C ASN A 929 24.64 -27.12 -53.42
N TYR A 930 25.50 -27.90 -52.76
CA TYR A 930 25.49 -29.37 -52.83
C TYR A 930 25.21 -30.03 -51.47
N TYR A 931 24.77 -31.28 -51.51
CA TYR A 931 24.48 -32.10 -50.33
C TYR A 931 24.93 -33.57 -50.51
N GLY A 932 25.09 -34.26 -49.39
CA GLY A 932 25.52 -35.65 -49.31
C GLY A 932 27.01 -35.81 -49.02
N THR A 933 27.41 -37.06 -48.76
CA THR A 933 28.79 -37.47 -48.49
C THR A 933 29.12 -38.68 -49.35
N VAL A 934 30.34 -38.70 -49.91
CA VAL A 934 30.87 -39.81 -50.69
C VAL A 934 32.21 -40.23 -50.09
N GLU A 935 32.32 -41.49 -49.68
CA GLU A 935 33.58 -42.07 -49.21
C GLU A 935 34.27 -42.85 -50.35
N LYS A 936 35.59 -42.74 -50.43
CA LYS A 936 36.49 -43.47 -51.33
C LYS A 936 37.66 -44.03 -50.53
N THR A 937 38.30 -45.08 -51.01
CA THR A 937 39.52 -45.63 -50.41
C THR A 937 40.67 -45.71 -51.41
N PHE A 938 41.90 -45.57 -50.92
CA PHE A 938 43.13 -45.86 -51.67
C PHE A 938 44.17 -46.47 -50.72
N THR A 939 45.09 -47.25 -51.26
CA THR A 939 46.17 -47.89 -50.50
C THR A 939 47.52 -47.31 -50.92
N ILE A 940 48.41 -47.08 -49.95
CA ILE A 940 49.83 -46.80 -50.19
C ILE A 940 50.61 -48.11 -50.04
N THR A 941 51.15 -48.63 -51.13
CA THR A 941 51.86 -49.90 -51.15
C THR A 941 53.33 -49.76 -50.76
N PRO A 942 53.93 -50.78 -50.11
CA PRO A 942 55.37 -50.81 -49.84
C PRO A 942 56.26 -50.61 -51.05
N LYS A 943 57.39 -49.97 -50.81
CA LYS A 943 58.46 -49.78 -51.79
C LYS A 943 59.31 -51.05 -51.84
N GLU A 944 59.11 -51.87 -52.86
CA GLU A 944 59.94 -53.05 -53.12
C GLU A 944 61.21 -52.66 -53.91
N LEU A 945 62.39 -52.86 -53.30
CA LEU A 945 63.70 -52.71 -53.94
C LEU A 945 64.72 -53.72 -53.40
N THR A 946 65.87 -53.82 -54.07
CA THR A 946 67.09 -54.37 -53.47
C THR A 946 67.84 -53.23 -52.77
N PHE A 947 68.00 -53.31 -51.45
CA PHE A 947 68.70 -52.28 -50.68
C PHE A 947 70.18 -52.14 -51.08
N ASP A 948 70.71 -50.91 -51.05
CA ASP A 948 72.16 -50.67 -51.08
C ASP A 948 72.74 -50.94 -49.68
N VAL A 949 73.53 -52.00 -49.54
CA VAL A 949 74.05 -52.48 -48.25
C VAL A 949 75.57 -52.47 -48.27
N ALA A 950 76.17 -51.81 -47.29
CA ALA A 950 77.61 -51.76 -47.09
C ALA A 950 77.99 -52.16 -45.66
N LEU A 951 79.11 -52.87 -45.53
CA LEU A 951 79.80 -53.13 -44.26
C LEU A 951 80.88 -52.06 -44.03
N ASP A 952 81.25 -51.83 -42.77
CA ASP A 952 82.47 -51.07 -42.42
C ASP A 952 83.76 -51.86 -42.74
N SER A 953 83.68 -53.19 -42.71
CA SER A 953 84.66 -54.11 -43.29
C SER A 953 84.00 -55.42 -43.71
N ASP A 954 84.19 -55.85 -44.97
CA ASP A 954 83.67 -57.12 -45.50
C ASP A 954 84.26 -58.37 -44.80
N SER A 955 85.34 -58.19 -44.04
CA SER A 955 86.03 -59.27 -43.33
C SER A 955 86.72 -58.80 -42.04
N ALA A 956 87.00 -59.76 -41.16
CA ALA A 956 87.89 -59.60 -40.02
C ALA A 956 88.88 -60.76 -39.94
N SER A 957 89.99 -60.58 -39.22
CA SER A 957 90.88 -61.70 -38.87
C SER A 957 90.39 -62.38 -37.58
N TYR A 958 90.37 -63.71 -37.56
CA TYR A 958 90.06 -64.46 -36.35
C TYR A 958 91.16 -64.26 -35.28
N ASP A 959 90.75 -63.82 -34.08
CA ASP A 959 91.62 -63.66 -32.91
C ASP A 959 91.01 -64.20 -31.59
N GLY A 960 89.88 -64.92 -31.68
CA GLY A 960 89.16 -65.46 -30.52
C GLY A 960 88.21 -64.47 -29.83
N THR A 961 88.02 -63.25 -30.35
CA THR A 961 87.04 -62.28 -29.84
C THR A 961 85.98 -61.94 -30.87
N ALA A 962 84.78 -61.53 -30.42
CA ALA A 962 83.66 -61.20 -31.31
C ALA A 962 83.96 -59.98 -32.20
N LYS A 963 83.62 -60.09 -33.49
CA LYS A 963 83.85 -59.11 -34.56
C LYS A 963 82.53 -58.69 -35.22
N THR A 964 81.60 -58.13 -34.45
CA THR A 964 80.36 -57.58 -35.01
C THR A 964 80.69 -56.44 -35.98
N PRO A 965 80.33 -56.53 -37.27
CA PRO A 965 80.55 -55.45 -38.23
C PRO A 965 79.48 -54.37 -38.09
N THR A 966 79.72 -53.18 -38.62
CA THR A 966 78.70 -52.12 -38.73
C THR A 966 78.04 -52.19 -40.10
N LEU A 967 76.73 -52.40 -40.14
CA LEU A 967 75.96 -52.39 -41.39
C LEU A 967 75.40 -50.99 -41.69
N THR A 968 75.46 -50.56 -42.95
CA THR A 968 74.74 -49.38 -43.45
C THR A 968 73.84 -49.80 -44.60
N VAL A 969 72.53 -49.70 -44.39
CA VAL A 969 71.48 -50.02 -45.38
C VAL A 969 70.89 -48.72 -45.94
N LYS A 970 70.63 -48.66 -47.25
CA LYS A 970 70.14 -47.47 -47.94
C LYS A 970 69.11 -47.74 -49.02
N ASP A 971 68.30 -46.70 -49.25
CA ASP A 971 67.53 -46.47 -50.46
C ASP A 971 68.17 -45.30 -51.23
N GLY A 972 69.07 -45.63 -52.17
CA GLY A 972 69.80 -44.68 -53.02
C GLY A 972 70.76 -43.75 -52.26
N LYS A 973 70.21 -42.67 -51.67
CA LYS A 973 70.95 -41.72 -50.81
C LYS A 973 70.46 -41.71 -49.36
N THR A 974 69.24 -42.18 -49.11
CA THR A 974 68.63 -42.22 -47.79
C THR A 974 69.22 -43.38 -47.00
N VAL A 975 69.70 -43.13 -45.78
CA VAL A 975 70.12 -44.19 -44.85
C VAL A 975 68.88 -44.66 -44.08
N LEU A 976 68.68 -45.97 -44.05
CA LEU A 976 67.52 -46.62 -43.44
C LEU A 976 67.84 -47.11 -42.02
N THR A 977 66.81 -47.26 -41.19
CA THR A 977 66.91 -47.59 -39.76
C THR A 977 66.49 -49.03 -39.47
N GLU A 978 67.36 -49.81 -38.83
CA GLU A 978 67.02 -51.16 -38.37
C GLU A 978 65.91 -51.12 -37.31
N GLY A 979 64.96 -52.06 -37.40
CA GLY A 979 63.77 -52.12 -36.55
C GLY A 979 62.62 -51.19 -36.98
N VAL A 980 62.83 -50.34 -38.00
CA VAL A 980 61.80 -49.46 -38.57
C VAL A 980 61.59 -49.75 -40.05
N ASP A 981 62.67 -49.71 -40.84
CA ASP A 981 62.63 -49.91 -42.30
C ASP A 981 62.99 -51.35 -42.71
N TYR A 982 63.83 -52.02 -41.92
CA TYR A 982 64.27 -53.40 -42.15
C TYR A 982 64.64 -54.10 -40.84
N THR A 983 64.83 -55.42 -40.92
CA THR A 983 65.49 -56.25 -39.91
C THR A 983 66.65 -57.01 -40.52
N ILE A 984 67.68 -57.33 -39.74
CA ILE A 984 68.82 -58.14 -40.20
C ILE A 984 68.78 -59.52 -39.54
N SER A 985 68.81 -60.57 -40.36
CA SER A 985 69.02 -61.95 -39.92
C SER A 985 70.38 -62.48 -40.40
N CYS A 986 70.95 -63.45 -39.70
CA CYS A 986 72.29 -63.97 -39.93
C CYS A 986 72.32 -65.51 -39.93
N ILE A 987 72.95 -66.10 -40.94
CA ILE A 987 73.28 -67.53 -41.04
C ILE A 987 74.80 -67.68 -41.07
N TYR A 988 75.36 -68.46 -40.15
CA TYR A 988 76.79 -68.79 -40.12
C TYR A 988 77.05 -70.09 -40.89
N GLY A 989 78.01 -70.07 -41.82
CA GLY A 989 78.31 -71.24 -42.65
C GLY A 989 77.06 -71.78 -43.34
N ASP A 990 76.91 -73.11 -43.36
CA ASP A 990 75.73 -73.80 -43.88
C ASP A 990 74.73 -74.20 -42.76
N ASP A 991 74.68 -73.46 -41.65
CA ASP A 991 73.70 -73.66 -40.57
C ASP A 991 72.26 -73.54 -41.10
N SER A 992 71.35 -74.37 -40.58
CA SER A 992 69.95 -74.41 -41.02
C SER A 992 69.01 -73.40 -40.34
N GLU A 993 69.51 -72.63 -39.37
CA GLU A 993 68.72 -71.70 -38.56
C GLU A 993 69.33 -70.28 -38.62
N ALA A 994 68.53 -69.31 -39.06
CA ALA A 994 68.90 -67.90 -39.02
C ALA A 994 68.69 -67.32 -37.62
N LYS A 995 69.62 -66.48 -37.17
CA LYS A 995 69.58 -65.75 -35.89
C LYS A 995 69.38 -64.26 -36.16
N ASN A 996 68.88 -63.50 -35.18
CA ASN A 996 68.90 -62.03 -35.31
C ASN A 996 70.34 -61.52 -35.31
N PHE A 997 70.61 -60.46 -36.05
CA PHE A 997 71.95 -59.86 -36.10
C PHE A 997 72.47 -59.41 -34.72
N ALA A 998 71.63 -58.72 -33.94
CA ALA A 998 71.96 -58.27 -32.59
C ALA A 998 72.22 -59.42 -31.58
N ASP A 999 71.63 -60.60 -31.81
CA ASP A 999 71.82 -61.79 -30.97
C ASP A 999 72.98 -62.71 -31.45
N THR A 1000 73.72 -62.30 -32.49
CA THR A 1000 74.76 -63.13 -33.12
C THR A 1000 76.16 -62.78 -32.59
N GLU A 1001 76.79 -63.74 -31.91
CA GLU A 1001 78.22 -63.66 -31.57
C GLU A 1001 79.10 -63.98 -32.80
N PHE A 1002 79.59 -62.94 -33.46
CA PHE A 1002 80.52 -63.02 -34.60
C PHE A 1002 81.94 -63.45 -34.17
N ILE A 1003 82.10 -64.67 -33.65
CA ILE A 1003 83.38 -65.18 -33.13
C ILE A 1003 84.06 -66.16 -34.10
N ASN A 1004 83.32 -67.17 -34.57
CA ASN A 1004 83.88 -68.30 -35.33
C ASN A 1004 84.43 -67.86 -36.71
N ALA A 1005 85.56 -68.45 -37.12
CA ALA A 1005 86.10 -68.26 -38.47
C ALA A 1005 85.22 -68.93 -39.54
N GLY A 1006 84.80 -68.16 -40.55
CA GLY A 1006 83.86 -68.57 -41.57
C GLY A 1006 83.08 -67.38 -42.14
N SER A 1007 82.16 -67.67 -43.06
CA SER A 1007 81.27 -66.67 -43.68
C SER A 1007 79.93 -66.61 -42.95
N TYR A 1008 79.54 -65.40 -42.58
CA TYR A 1008 78.23 -65.03 -42.05
C TYR A 1008 77.43 -64.38 -43.17
N ARG A 1009 76.38 -65.05 -43.63
CA ARG A 1009 75.40 -64.51 -44.58
C ARG A 1009 74.42 -63.64 -43.81
N LEU A 1010 74.41 -62.34 -44.11
CA LEU A 1010 73.52 -61.34 -43.53
C LEU A 1010 72.40 -61.04 -44.53
N THR A 1011 71.17 -61.39 -44.16
CA THR A 1011 69.98 -61.18 -44.99
C THR A 1011 69.16 -60.05 -44.37
N VAL A 1012 69.19 -58.89 -45.05
CA VAL A 1012 68.42 -57.69 -44.72
C VAL A 1012 67.03 -57.85 -45.32
N THR A 1013 65.99 -57.78 -44.49
CA THR A 1013 64.58 -57.95 -44.90
C THR A 1013 63.81 -56.68 -44.57
N GLY A 1014 63.20 -56.06 -45.59
CA GLY A 1014 62.40 -54.84 -45.41
C GLY A 1014 61.11 -55.10 -44.64
N ILE A 1015 60.70 -54.12 -43.83
CA ILE A 1015 59.47 -54.13 -43.04
C ILE A 1015 58.73 -52.80 -43.21
N GLY A 1016 57.45 -52.74 -42.80
CA GLY A 1016 56.61 -51.56 -42.92
C GLY A 1016 56.63 -50.98 -44.35
N ASN A 1017 57.08 -49.74 -44.46
CA ASN A 1017 57.16 -48.99 -45.71
C ASN A 1017 58.03 -49.64 -46.81
N TYR A 1018 58.94 -50.55 -46.44
CA TYR A 1018 59.82 -51.29 -47.34
C TYR A 1018 59.54 -52.80 -47.34
N ALA A 1019 58.41 -53.27 -46.80
CA ALA A 1019 58.05 -54.68 -46.82
C ALA A 1019 58.14 -55.28 -48.24
N GLY A 1020 58.76 -56.45 -48.36
CA GLY A 1020 59.07 -57.09 -49.65
C GLY A 1020 60.47 -56.75 -50.20
N SER A 1021 61.07 -55.62 -49.79
CA SER A 1021 62.49 -55.33 -50.08
C SER A 1021 63.42 -56.33 -49.40
N SER A 1022 64.55 -56.63 -50.03
CA SER A 1022 65.58 -57.48 -49.43
C SER A 1022 66.97 -57.26 -50.03
N ALA A 1023 68.01 -57.61 -49.28
CA ALA A 1023 69.39 -57.66 -49.75
C ALA A 1023 70.21 -58.69 -48.95
N GLU A 1024 71.24 -59.26 -49.57
CA GLU A 1024 72.19 -60.16 -48.89
C GLU A 1024 73.62 -59.65 -49.03
N ILE A 1025 74.39 -59.73 -47.94
CA ILE A 1025 75.83 -59.46 -47.92
C ILE A 1025 76.54 -60.50 -47.05
N VAL A 1026 77.83 -60.73 -47.28
CA VAL A 1026 78.60 -61.77 -46.57
C VAL A 1026 79.76 -61.13 -45.82
N PHE A 1027 79.70 -61.19 -44.49
CA PHE A 1027 80.83 -60.84 -43.63
C PHE A 1027 81.67 -62.10 -43.37
N THR A 1028 82.98 -62.07 -43.63
CA THR A 1028 83.84 -63.26 -43.48
C THR A 1028 84.94 -63.06 -42.44
N ILE A 1029 84.86 -63.81 -41.34
CA ILE A 1029 85.95 -63.92 -40.36
C ILE A 1029 86.96 -64.92 -40.92
N THR A 1030 88.12 -64.44 -41.34
CA THR A 1030 89.14 -65.25 -42.00
C THR A 1030 90.19 -65.74 -41.00
N ASP A 1031 90.50 -67.03 -41.04
CA ASP A 1031 91.62 -67.59 -40.27
C ASP A 1031 92.95 -66.94 -40.66
N LYS A 1032 93.77 -66.62 -39.64
CA LYS A 1032 95.08 -66.02 -39.87
C LYS A 1032 96.07 -67.06 -40.41
N LYS A 1033 96.14 -67.16 -41.74
CA LYS A 1033 97.25 -67.84 -42.44
C LYS A 1033 98.59 -67.17 -42.13
N ASN A 1034 99.33 -67.73 -41.16
CA ASN A 1034 100.76 -67.51 -41.03
C ASN A 1034 101.50 -68.38 -42.08
N ASP A 1035 101.48 -67.96 -43.35
CA ASP A 1035 102.34 -68.56 -44.39
C ASP A 1035 103.79 -68.06 -44.20
N ASP A 1036 104.48 -68.54 -43.16
CA ASP A 1036 105.87 -68.16 -42.86
C ASP A 1036 106.79 -69.39 -42.70
N ASN A 1037 107.29 -69.84 -43.86
CA ASN A 1037 108.67 -70.28 -44.09
C ASN A 1037 109.18 -71.63 -43.53
N LYS A 1038 109.47 -72.57 -44.45
CA LYS A 1038 110.77 -73.29 -44.46
C LYS A 1038 111.08 -73.97 -45.80
N ASN A 1039 112.28 -73.69 -46.32
CA ASN A 1039 113.23 -74.74 -46.74
C ASN A 1039 114.67 -74.18 -46.72
N ASP A 1040 115.65 -75.08 -46.68
CA ASP A 1040 117.10 -74.85 -46.67
C ASP A 1040 117.67 -73.97 -45.53
N ASP A 1041 118.29 -74.63 -44.54
CA ASP A 1041 119.62 -74.37 -43.97
C ASP A 1041 120.02 -72.95 -43.47
N ASN A 1042 119.10 -72.00 -43.44
CA ASN A 1042 119.14 -70.80 -42.58
C ASN A 1042 118.30 -70.98 -41.29
N LYS A 1043 117.83 -72.23 -41.06
CA LYS A 1043 117.97 -73.01 -39.82
C LYS A 1043 116.82 -73.12 -38.76
N ASN A 1044 116.48 -74.39 -38.45
CA ASN A 1044 115.79 -74.97 -37.27
C ASN A 1044 114.33 -74.55 -36.93
N ASP A 1045 113.47 -75.37 -36.31
CA ASP A 1045 113.23 -76.85 -36.39
C ASP A 1045 111.76 -77.12 -35.92
N GLY A 1046 111.26 -78.37 -35.98
CA GLY A 1046 109.86 -78.76 -35.61
C GLY A 1046 109.64 -79.08 -34.12
N ASP A 1047 108.59 -79.81 -33.69
CA ASP A 1047 107.49 -80.47 -34.42
C ASP A 1047 106.33 -80.88 -33.45
N ASP A 1048 105.13 -81.18 -33.99
CA ASP A 1048 103.96 -81.95 -33.47
C ASP A 1048 103.45 -81.93 -31.98
N ASP A 1049 102.11 -81.90 -31.84
CA ASP A 1049 101.20 -82.56 -30.85
C ASP A 1049 101.60 -82.75 -29.35
N ASN A 1050 100.72 -82.59 -28.34
CA ASN A 1050 99.46 -83.35 -28.16
C ASN A 1050 98.71 -82.96 -26.84
N LYS A 1051 97.37 -83.14 -26.83
CA LYS A 1051 96.51 -83.54 -25.68
C LYS A 1051 96.52 -82.85 -24.28
N ASN A 1052 95.33 -82.32 -23.96
CA ASN A 1052 94.40 -82.81 -22.91
C ASN A 1052 94.46 -82.27 -21.45
N ASP A 1053 93.27 -81.82 -21.02
CA ASP A 1053 92.68 -81.85 -19.67
C ASP A 1053 93.28 -81.11 -18.45
N ASN A 1054 92.33 -80.44 -17.78
CA ASN A 1054 92.03 -80.45 -16.34
C ASN A 1054 92.54 -79.35 -15.38
N ILE A 1055 91.53 -78.60 -14.92
CA ILE A 1055 91.17 -78.40 -13.49
C ILE A 1055 91.88 -77.29 -12.67
N ASN A 1056 91.02 -76.35 -12.24
CA ASN A 1056 90.98 -75.63 -10.96
C ASN A 1056 92.00 -74.51 -10.59
N ASN A 1057 91.41 -73.32 -10.50
CA ASN A 1057 91.04 -72.65 -9.23
C ASN A 1057 92.02 -71.66 -8.58
N GLY A 1058 91.48 -70.48 -8.27
CA GLY A 1058 92.01 -69.51 -7.32
C GLY A 1058 93.08 -68.58 -7.90
N ASP A 1059 93.32 -67.40 -7.34
CA ASP A 1059 92.50 -66.64 -6.37
C ASP A 1059 92.89 -65.14 -6.48
N ASN A 1060 92.37 -64.29 -5.57
CA ASN A 1060 92.79 -62.91 -5.24
C ASN A 1060 94.26 -62.52 -5.63
N ASP A 1061 94.62 -61.27 -5.91
CA ASP A 1061 94.34 -60.13 -5.02
C ASP A 1061 94.75 -58.71 -5.55
N ASN A 1062 94.16 -57.67 -4.93
CA ASN A 1062 94.71 -56.33 -4.57
C ASN A 1062 95.26 -55.28 -5.59
N LYS A 1063 94.50 -54.15 -5.68
CA LYS A 1063 94.86 -52.75 -5.29
C LYS A 1063 95.60 -51.72 -6.19
N ASN A 1064 94.96 -50.52 -6.26
CA ASN A 1064 95.46 -49.13 -6.09
C ASN A 1064 96.55 -48.56 -7.06
N ASP A 1065 96.71 -47.23 -7.24
CA ASP A 1065 96.15 -46.04 -6.55
C ASP A 1065 96.17 -44.76 -7.42
N ASN A 1066 95.26 -43.79 -7.18
CA ASN A 1066 95.37 -42.32 -7.46
C ASN A 1066 95.69 -41.84 -8.92
N THR A 1067 95.58 -40.58 -9.41
CA THR A 1067 94.96 -39.24 -9.14
C THR A 1067 95.18 -38.41 -10.46
N ASN A 1068 94.72 -37.19 -10.79
CA ASN A 1068 93.87 -36.06 -10.31
C ASN A 1068 93.70 -35.11 -11.54
N ASN A 1069 92.93 -34.01 -11.63
CA ASN A 1069 91.73 -33.45 -10.99
C ASN A 1069 91.42 -32.10 -11.71
N GLY A 1070 90.16 -31.67 -11.90
CA GLY A 1070 89.88 -30.35 -12.51
C GLY A 1070 88.41 -30.00 -12.81
N ASN A 1071 87.92 -28.95 -12.15
CA ASN A 1071 86.71 -28.15 -12.44
C ASN A 1071 86.75 -27.47 -13.85
N ASP A 1072 85.70 -26.84 -14.43
CA ASP A 1072 84.56 -26.09 -13.84
C ASP A 1072 83.30 -26.03 -14.76
N ASN A 1073 82.12 -26.34 -14.20
CA ASN A 1073 80.91 -25.48 -14.13
C ASN A 1073 80.39 -24.68 -15.37
N LYS A 1074 79.30 -25.15 -16.04
CA LYS A 1074 77.93 -24.52 -16.07
C LYS A 1074 76.97 -25.07 -17.15
N ASN A 1075 75.68 -25.19 -16.78
CA ASN A 1075 74.40 -24.96 -17.53
C ASN A 1075 74.23 -25.39 -19.02
N ASN A 1076 73.08 -25.90 -19.50
CA ASN A 1076 71.73 -26.07 -18.93
C ASN A 1076 70.90 -27.12 -19.72
N SER A 1077 69.80 -27.58 -19.12
CA SER A 1077 68.59 -28.21 -19.71
C SER A 1077 68.68 -29.62 -20.29
N ASN A 1078 67.88 -30.51 -19.69
CA ASN A 1078 67.50 -31.82 -20.24
C ASN A 1078 66.26 -31.67 -21.15
N ASN A 1079 65.86 -32.74 -21.85
CA ASN A 1079 64.45 -33.11 -21.95
C ASN A 1079 64.23 -34.64 -21.99
N ALA A 1080 63.05 -35.05 -21.50
CA ALA A 1080 62.32 -36.32 -21.61
C ALA A 1080 63.03 -37.67 -21.88
N ASN A 1081 62.74 -38.63 -20.99
CA ASN A 1081 62.77 -40.07 -21.28
C ASN A 1081 61.61 -40.48 -22.22
N ASN A 1082 61.71 -41.68 -22.79
CA ASN A 1082 60.58 -42.60 -22.90
C ASN A 1082 60.99 -43.95 -22.25
N SER A 1083 60.10 -44.55 -21.44
CA SER A 1083 59.88 -46.00 -21.38
C SER A 1083 58.73 -46.35 -20.43
N THR A 1084 58.07 -47.49 -20.69
CA THR A 1084 56.84 -47.99 -20.06
C THR A 1084 57.10 -49.15 -19.09
N THR A 1085 56.02 -49.66 -18.45
CA THR A 1085 55.86 -51.06 -17.97
C THR A 1085 56.71 -51.57 -16.78
N ASP A 1086 56.25 -52.45 -15.87
CA ASP A 1086 54.90 -52.97 -15.55
C ASP A 1086 54.85 -53.70 -14.18
N LYS A 1087 53.64 -54.01 -13.66
CA LYS A 1087 53.29 -55.08 -12.67
C LYS A 1087 53.91 -54.97 -11.24
N THR A 1088 53.37 -55.55 -10.14
CA THR A 1088 52.25 -56.51 -9.94
C THR A 1088 51.61 -56.47 -8.52
N ASN A 1089 50.31 -56.84 -8.44
CA ASN A 1089 49.59 -57.55 -7.34
C ASN A 1089 49.35 -56.95 -5.92
N GLY A 1090 48.11 -57.10 -5.42
CA GLY A 1090 47.71 -56.78 -4.03
C GLY A 1090 46.21 -56.96 -3.66
N THR A 1091 45.63 -58.15 -3.87
CA THR A 1091 44.23 -58.60 -3.54
C THR A 1091 43.58 -57.99 -2.27
N THR A 1092 42.27 -57.69 -2.19
CA THR A 1092 41.07 -58.59 -2.30
C THR A 1092 39.77 -57.85 -2.70
N LYS A 1093 38.87 -58.38 -3.56
CA LYS A 1093 37.73 -59.30 -3.26
C LYS A 1093 36.74 -58.81 -2.18
N THR A 1094 35.40 -58.81 -2.34
CA THR A 1094 34.48 -59.19 -3.45
C THR A 1094 33.10 -58.53 -3.22
N THR A 1095 32.34 -58.09 -4.24
CA THR A 1095 31.14 -58.77 -4.82
C THR A 1095 30.36 -57.75 -5.70
N GLY A 1096 29.68 -58.07 -6.82
CA GLY A 1096 29.71 -59.30 -7.62
C GLY A 1096 28.39 -59.63 -8.37
N SER A 1097 28.45 -59.65 -9.71
CA SER A 1097 27.51 -60.25 -10.69
C SER A 1097 26.13 -59.63 -11.01
N THR A 1098 26.01 -59.11 -12.25
CA THR A 1098 25.23 -59.66 -13.41
C THR A 1098 23.99 -60.57 -13.17
N THR A 1099 22.95 -60.62 -14.03
CA THR A 1099 22.87 -60.38 -15.51
C THR A 1099 21.40 -60.22 -15.99
N ASN A 1100 21.21 -59.68 -17.22
CA ASN A 1100 20.14 -59.94 -18.21
C ASN A 1100 18.67 -60.22 -17.78
N THR A 1101 17.71 -59.50 -18.38
CA THR A 1101 16.97 -60.02 -19.58
C THR A 1101 16.07 -58.96 -20.25
N SER A 1102 15.79 -59.16 -21.53
CA SER A 1102 14.80 -58.39 -22.32
C SER A 1102 13.44 -59.10 -22.30
N THR A 1103 12.34 -58.33 -22.34
CA THR A 1103 11.05 -58.84 -22.82
C THR A 1103 10.26 -57.76 -23.57
N ASN A 1104 9.54 -58.17 -24.61
CA ASN A 1104 8.76 -57.30 -25.50
C ASN A 1104 7.26 -57.37 -25.14
N GLY A 1105 6.53 -56.24 -25.19
CA GLY A 1105 5.20 -56.10 -24.57
C GLY A 1105 4.21 -55.20 -25.32
N LYS A 1106 3.72 -55.66 -26.47
CA LYS A 1106 2.68 -54.97 -27.27
C LYS A 1106 1.27 -55.45 -26.91
N THR A 1107 0.41 -54.58 -26.36
CA THR A 1107 -1.03 -54.83 -26.22
C THR A 1107 -1.87 -53.59 -26.51
N THR A 1108 -2.79 -53.71 -27.47
CA THR A 1108 -3.87 -52.76 -27.74
C THR A 1108 -5.13 -53.19 -26.99
N ALA A 1109 -5.88 -52.24 -26.43
CA ALA A 1109 -7.26 -52.43 -26.02
C ALA A 1109 -8.04 -51.11 -26.10
N SER A 1110 -9.27 -51.17 -26.60
CA SER A 1110 -10.20 -50.03 -26.66
C SER A 1110 -11.53 -50.43 -26.01
N THR A 1111 -12.02 -49.58 -25.11
CA THR A 1111 -13.43 -49.35 -24.71
C THR A 1111 -13.42 -48.49 -23.43
N GLY A 1112 -14.32 -47.52 -23.21
CA GLY A 1112 -15.43 -47.06 -24.05
C GLY A 1112 -16.74 -46.99 -23.27
N LYS A 1113 -17.03 -45.86 -22.60
CA LYS A 1113 -18.37 -45.57 -22.09
C LYS A 1113 -18.64 -44.07 -21.95
N THR A 1114 -19.85 -43.68 -22.29
CA THR A 1114 -20.33 -42.29 -22.43
C THR A 1114 -21.26 -41.87 -21.30
N SER A 1115 -21.25 -40.59 -20.96
CA SER A 1115 -22.45 -39.87 -20.49
C SER A 1115 -22.42 -38.42 -20.97
N THR A 1116 -23.55 -37.94 -21.46
CA THR A 1116 -23.84 -36.52 -21.70
C THR A 1116 -23.94 -35.78 -20.34
N THR A 1117 -24.03 -34.45 -20.21
CA THR A 1117 -24.64 -33.41 -21.07
C THR A 1117 -24.18 -32.03 -20.57
N GLY A 1118 -24.21 -30.97 -21.38
CA GLY A 1118 -24.19 -29.59 -20.85
C GLY A 1118 -23.54 -28.55 -21.76
N THR A 1119 -24.31 -27.91 -22.62
CA THR A 1119 -23.86 -26.71 -23.36
C THR A 1119 -24.25 -25.47 -22.57
N SER A 1120 -23.28 -24.67 -22.12
CA SER A 1120 -23.52 -23.36 -21.50
C SER A 1120 -22.57 -22.31 -22.09
N THR A 1121 -23.13 -21.41 -22.90
CA THR A 1121 -22.41 -20.25 -23.45
C THR A 1121 -22.22 -19.17 -22.39
N SER A 1122 -20.97 -18.80 -22.11
CA SER A 1122 -20.62 -17.56 -21.41
C SER A 1122 -19.93 -16.61 -22.40
N ALA A 1123 -20.30 -15.33 -22.38
CA ALA A 1123 -19.90 -14.38 -23.41
C ALA A 1123 -18.59 -13.66 -23.06
N THR A 1124 -17.65 -13.63 -24.01
CA THR A 1124 -16.50 -12.72 -24.00
C THR A 1124 -16.88 -11.42 -24.71
N THR A 1125 -16.93 -10.31 -23.97
CA THR A 1125 -17.19 -8.97 -24.51
C THR A 1125 -16.00 -8.04 -24.29
N SER A 1126 -14.93 -8.26 -25.04
CA SER A 1126 -13.79 -7.34 -25.11
C SER A 1126 -14.23 -6.05 -25.84
N PRO A 1127 -14.08 -4.85 -25.25
CA PRO A 1127 -14.25 -3.60 -25.98
C PRO A 1127 -13.12 -3.45 -26.99
N LYS A 1128 -13.45 -3.28 -28.27
CA LYS A 1128 -12.46 -2.88 -29.28
C LYS A 1128 -12.12 -1.40 -29.11
N THR A 1129 -10.88 -1.04 -29.41
CA THR A 1129 -10.51 0.36 -29.68
C THR A 1129 -11.37 0.91 -30.82
N GLY A 1130 -11.83 2.16 -30.66
CA GLY A 1130 -12.73 2.84 -31.59
C GLY A 1130 -12.05 4.04 -32.21
N ASP A 1131 -12.30 4.23 -33.51
CA ASP A 1131 -11.60 5.17 -34.39
C ASP A 1131 -12.18 6.60 -34.34
N ASP A 1132 -11.52 7.54 -35.01
CA ASP A 1132 -11.83 8.97 -35.07
C ASP A 1132 -13.29 9.29 -35.43
N THR A 1133 -14.00 10.04 -34.56
CA THR A 1133 -14.82 11.23 -34.92
C THR A 1133 -15.60 11.80 -33.72
N ASN A 1134 -15.26 13.02 -33.25
CA ASN A 1134 -16.21 14.09 -32.85
C ASN A 1134 -15.49 15.38 -32.36
N VAL A 1135 -14.85 16.13 -33.26
CA VAL A 1135 -14.28 17.46 -32.94
C VAL A 1135 -15.38 18.54 -33.03
N MET A 1136 -16.34 18.53 -32.11
CA MET A 1136 -17.24 19.65 -31.79
C MET A 1136 -17.81 19.49 -30.37
N ILE A 1137 -17.56 20.51 -29.52
CA ILE A 1137 -18.06 20.78 -28.13
C ILE A 1137 -16.89 20.99 -27.15
N TRP A 1138 -16.12 22.06 -27.37
CA TRP A 1138 -15.17 22.63 -26.39
C TRP A 1138 -15.00 24.17 -26.54
N ILE A 1139 -16.07 24.87 -26.93
CA ILE A 1139 -16.09 26.35 -27.01
C ILE A 1139 -17.30 26.90 -26.23
N ALA A 1140 -17.34 26.65 -24.92
CA ALA A 1140 -18.28 27.27 -23.99
C ALA A 1140 -17.85 27.11 -22.52
N LEU A 1141 -16.87 27.93 -22.06
CA LEU A 1141 -16.62 28.39 -20.67
C LEU A 1141 -15.15 28.84 -20.48
N LEU A 1142 -14.73 29.87 -21.21
CA LEU A 1142 -13.43 30.53 -20.99
C LEU A 1142 -13.61 32.06 -21.04
N ALA A 1143 -14.36 32.58 -20.07
CA ALA A 1143 -14.59 33.99 -19.83
C ALA A 1143 -14.98 34.21 -18.36
N VAL A 1144 -14.63 35.37 -17.80
CA VAL A 1144 -14.68 35.72 -16.35
C VAL A 1144 -13.59 34.96 -15.54
N SER A 1145 -12.73 35.59 -14.74
CA SER A 1145 -12.60 37.00 -14.31
C SER A 1145 -11.14 37.48 -14.37
N CYS A 1146 -10.88 38.75 -14.70
CA CYS A 1146 -9.51 39.31 -14.64
C CYS A 1146 -9.44 40.87 -14.55
N THR A 1147 -9.99 41.44 -13.47
CA THR A 1147 -9.83 42.83 -12.99
C THR A 1147 -10.21 42.85 -11.50
N THR A 1148 -9.64 43.60 -10.53
CA THR A 1148 -8.48 44.51 -10.34
C THR A 1148 -8.31 44.62 -8.79
N LEU A 1149 -7.17 44.93 -8.13
CA LEU A 1149 -6.36 46.16 -8.17
C LEU A 1149 -4.99 45.99 -7.45
N THR A 1150 -3.95 46.62 -8.01
CA THR A 1150 -2.79 47.31 -7.36
C THR A 1150 -2.34 46.98 -5.91
N GLY A 1151 -1.39 46.05 -5.78
CA GLY A 1151 0.01 46.21 -5.32
C GLY A 1151 0.48 47.15 -4.19
N THR A 1152 1.64 46.80 -3.60
CA THR A 1152 2.64 47.78 -3.10
C THR A 1152 4.08 47.23 -3.02
N LYS A 1153 5.05 48.06 -3.45
CA LYS A 1153 6.50 48.09 -3.10
C LYS A 1153 7.36 46.82 -3.20
N LEU A 1154 8.28 46.86 -4.17
CA LEU A 1154 9.60 46.20 -4.07
C LEU A 1154 10.39 46.73 -2.86
N LEU A 1155 11.22 45.88 -2.25
CA LEU A 1155 12.40 46.29 -1.48
C LEU A 1155 13.57 45.35 -1.80
N LYS A 1156 14.70 45.89 -2.29
CA LYS A 1156 15.80 45.12 -2.89
C LYS A 1156 17.15 45.39 -2.18
N LYS A 1157 17.53 44.53 -1.24
CA LYS A 1157 18.89 44.36 -0.67
C LYS A 1157 19.03 42.90 -0.25
N LYS A 1158 19.89 42.11 -0.91
CA LYS A 1158 21.37 42.02 -0.81
C LYS A 1158 21.86 41.22 0.41
N SER A 1159 22.29 39.99 0.11
CA SER A 1159 23.46 39.28 0.67
C SER A 1159 23.66 39.25 2.20
N LYS A 1160 23.63 38.04 2.74
CA LYS A 1160 24.89 37.26 2.71
C LYS A 1160 24.67 35.92 2.02
#